data_AF-A0A7C4KJ97-F1
#
_entry.id   AF-A0A7C4KJ97-F1
#
_cell.length_a   1.000
_cell.length_b   1.000
_cell.length_c   1.000
_cell.angle_alpha   90.00
_cell.angle_beta   90.00
_cell.angle_gamma   90.00
#
_symmetry.space_group_name_H-M   'P 1'
#
loop_
_entity.id
_entity.type
_entity.pdbx_description
1 polymer ?
#
loop_
_entity_poly.entity_id
_entity_poly.type
_entity_poly.pdbx_seq_one_letter_code
_entity_poly.pdbx_strand_id
1 'polypeptide(L)'
;CHQFSFLERLDITRYAKPGAVFLLNSIYGPDEVWDHLPREVQKDIIEKKLRFYVIDAYEVAQKTGMGGRINTIMQTCFFAISGVLPREQAIEEIKKSIKKTYGKRGEAVVQKNFEAVDSTLAHLFEVKVPAQVTSTFSRRPAVAPDAPEFVRAVLAPMMVFEGDNLPVSAMPVDGTFPTATAQYEKRNIALEIPEWDPNICIQCGKCVMVCPHAVIRMKVYEPALLEGAPATFKSTEAKFRELPGTRYTIQVAPEDCTGCALCVEACPAKDKTQVGRKALNMIPQPPVRDQERENWNFFLTLPDIDPGKISVSTVKNSQLLRPLFEFSGACAGCGETPYLKLLSQLFGDRTVIANATGCSSIYGGNLPTTPWAKNAEGRGPAWSNSLFEDNAEFGLGFRLTLDKLGEYARELLMALAPQLGSQLVDGLLNADQSTETGIREQRERVAALKEALKGVKDPRAASLAALADYLVRKSVWIVGGDGWAYDIGFGGLDHVLASGRNVNVLVLDTEVYSNTGGQASKSTPRAAVAKFAAKGKGLPKKDLGMIAMAYGYVYVARVAMGASDQQTLRAFLEADAYEGPSLIIAYSHCIAHGIDMRKGLDQQKLAVNSGIWPLYRYNPMLIEEGKNPLIIDSKDPSVDIQEYAYNETRYRMLVQADEARAEQLMKYAREDVRKRWNLYKQMAAIQYNGHDQEE
;
A
#
# COMPACT_ATOMS: atom_id res chain seq x y z
N CYS A 1 -14.73 13.77 -20.37
CA CYS A 1 -13.46 13.32 -19.79
C CYS A 1 -13.16 14.15 -18.54
N HIS A 2 -13.16 13.55 -17.34
CA HIS A 2 -12.96 14.29 -16.08
C HIS A 2 -11.48 14.37 -15.64
N GLN A 3 -10.57 13.76 -16.40
CA GLN A 3 -9.12 13.75 -16.14
C GLN A 3 -8.38 14.06 -17.43
N PHE A 4 -7.55 15.10 -17.44
CA PHE A 4 -6.81 15.49 -18.63
C PHE A 4 -5.86 14.38 -19.10
N SER A 5 -5.10 13.78 -18.18
CA SER A 5 -4.07 12.79 -18.48
C SER A 5 -4.58 11.53 -19.16
N PHE A 6 -5.89 11.23 -19.09
CA PHE A 6 -6.47 10.10 -19.82
C PHE A 6 -6.33 10.26 -21.33
N LEU A 7 -6.37 11.49 -21.86
CA LEU A 7 -6.20 11.72 -23.30
C LEU A 7 -4.80 11.37 -23.79
N GLU A 8 -3.80 11.40 -22.90
CA GLU A 8 -2.41 11.05 -23.25
C GLU A 8 -2.25 9.56 -23.58
N ARG A 9 -3.20 8.68 -23.19
CA ARG A 9 -3.04 7.22 -23.30
C ARG A 9 -4.29 6.45 -23.73
N LEU A 10 -5.46 6.97 -23.41
CA LEU A 10 -6.73 6.30 -23.68
C LEU A 10 -7.39 6.91 -24.90
N ASP A 11 -8.01 6.05 -25.70
CA ASP A 11 -8.90 6.49 -26.75
C ASP A 11 -10.27 6.86 -26.20
N ILE A 12 -10.37 8.05 -25.62
CA ILE A 12 -11.64 8.54 -25.09
C ILE A 12 -12.58 9.00 -26.22
N THR A 13 -12.03 9.53 -27.31
CA THR A 13 -12.79 10.12 -28.41
C THR A 13 -13.35 9.09 -29.40
N ARG A 14 -12.88 7.82 -29.39
CA ARG A 14 -13.50 6.74 -30.17
C ARG A 14 -15.00 6.55 -29.92
N TYR A 15 -15.46 6.83 -28.70
CA TYR A 15 -16.86 6.68 -28.31
C TYR A 15 -17.76 7.83 -28.78
N ALA A 16 -17.20 8.91 -29.31
CA ALA A 16 -17.96 10.07 -29.76
C ALA A 16 -18.52 9.86 -31.18
N LYS A 17 -19.83 10.13 -31.35
CA LYS A 17 -20.46 10.24 -32.67
C LYS A 17 -20.15 11.59 -33.33
N PRO A 18 -20.30 11.72 -34.66
CA PRO A 18 -20.23 13.02 -35.31
C PRO A 18 -21.19 14.06 -34.71
N GLY A 19 -20.72 15.29 -34.50
CA GLY A 19 -21.46 16.40 -33.90
C GLY A 19 -21.65 16.29 -32.37
N ALA A 20 -21.04 15.31 -31.71
CA ALA A 20 -21.19 15.14 -30.26
C ALA A 20 -20.50 16.26 -29.47
N VAL A 21 -20.95 16.44 -28.23
CA VAL A 21 -20.31 17.35 -27.27
C VAL A 21 -19.19 16.60 -26.55
N PHE A 22 -18.00 17.18 -26.54
CA PHE A 22 -16.86 16.68 -25.79
C PHE A 22 -16.53 17.66 -24.67
N LEU A 23 -16.72 17.25 -23.42
CA LEU A 23 -16.38 18.03 -22.23
C LEU A 23 -15.08 17.51 -21.61
N LEU A 24 -14.12 18.40 -21.39
CA LEU A 24 -12.83 18.08 -20.77
C LEU A 24 -12.62 18.90 -19.48
N ASN A 25 -12.30 18.22 -18.39
CA ASN A 25 -11.68 18.85 -17.24
C ASN A 25 -10.17 19.01 -17.50
N SER A 26 -9.68 20.25 -17.45
CA SER A 26 -8.33 20.63 -17.88
C SER A 26 -7.83 21.79 -17.04
N ILE A 27 -6.54 21.78 -16.69
CA ILE A 27 -5.86 22.94 -16.09
C ILE A 27 -5.54 24.04 -17.13
N TYR A 28 -5.64 23.71 -18.42
CA TYR A 28 -5.45 24.64 -19.53
C TYR A 28 -6.79 25.25 -19.94
N GLY A 29 -6.80 26.56 -20.16
CA GLY A 29 -7.97 27.32 -20.61
C GLY A 29 -8.34 27.08 -22.08
N PRO A 30 -9.45 27.70 -22.55
CA PRO A 30 -9.95 27.48 -23.92
C PRO A 30 -8.99 27.90 -25.03
N ASP A 31 -8.10 28.85 -24.77
CA ASP A 31 -7.13 29.36 -25.74
C ASP A 31 -5.85 28.50 -25.82
N GLU A 32 -5.57 27.70 -24.80
CA GLU A 32 -4.31 26.93 -24.66
C GLU A 32 -4.53 25.42 -24.80
N VAL A 33 -5.70 24.91 -24.39
CA VAL A 33 -5.98 23.47 -24.28
C VAL A 33 -5.71 22.72 -25.58
N TRP A 34 -5.94 23.36 -26.74
CA TRP A 34 -5.73 22.76 -28.05
C TRP A 34 -4.30 22.28 -28.25
N ASP A 35 -3.31 23.08 -27.83
CA ASP A 35 -1.88 22.79 -28.02
C ASP A 35 -1.37 21.66 -27.11
N HIS A 36 -2.18 21.29 -26.11
CA HIS A 36 -1.89 20.19 -25.19
C HIS A 36 -2.60 18.88 -25.56
N LEU A 37 -3.39 18.83 -26.63
CA LEU A 37 -4.06 17.61 -27.08
C LEU A 37 -3.18 16.77 -28.02
N PRO A 38 -3.18 15.42 -27.89
CA PRO A 38 -2.54 14.55 -28.86
C PRO A 38 -3.16 14.66 -30.25
N ARG A 39 -2.34 14.39 -31.29
CA ARG A 39 -2.72 14.40 -32.70
C ARG A 39 -4.03 13.65 -32.98
N GLU A 40 -4.20 12.46 -32.41
CA GLU A 40 -5.39 11.61 -32.60
C GLU A 40 -6.65 12.27 -32.03
N VAL A 41 -6.53 12.92 -30.87
CA VAL A 41 -7.66 13.61 -30.22
C VAL A 41 -8.06 14.83 -31.02
N GLN A 42 -7.10 15.65 -31.48
CA GLN A 42 -7.37 16.79 -32.36
C GLN A 42 -8.03 16.34 -33.67
N LYS A 43 -7.51 15.28 -34.29
CA LYS A 43 -8.07 14.69 -35.51
C LYS A 43 -9.52 14.27 -35.31
N ASP A 44 -9.79 13.53 -34.24
CA ASP A 44 -11.14 13.10 -33.90
C ASP A 44 -12.10 14.27 -33.68
N ILE A 45 -11.66 15.32 -32.97
CA ILE A 45 -12.47 16.53 -32.75
C ILE A 45 -12.85 17.20 -34.09
N ILE A 46 -11.90 17.32 -35.03
CA ILE A 46 -12.13 17.95 -36.34
C ILE A 46 -13.01 17.07 -37.23
N GLU A 47 -12.62 15.81 -37.45
CA GLU A 47 -13.29 14.91 -38.38
C GLU A 47 -14.72 14.60 -37.94
N LYS A 48 -14.92 14.39 -36.63
CA LYS A 48 -16.25 14.18 -36.05
C LYS A 48 -16.98 15.48 -35.78
N LYS A 49 -16.41 16.67 -36.08
CA LYS A 49 -17.02 17.98 -35.83
C LYS A 49 -17.55 18.12 -34.40
N LEU A 50 -16.75 17.73 -33.42
CA LEU A 50 -17.15 17.74 -32.02
C LEU A 50 -17.29 19.17 -31.49
N ARG A 51 -18.32 19.40 -30.67
CA ARG A 51 -18.45 20.63 -29.90
C ARG A 51 -17.61 20.50 -28.63
N PHE A 52 -16.46 21.15 -28.62
CA PHE A 52 -15.47 20.95 -27.58
C PHE A 52 -15.61 22.00 -26.47
N TYR A 53 -15.78 21.55 -25.22
CA TYR A 53 -15.86 22.38 -24.03
C TYR A 53 -14.76 22.03 -23.03
N VAL A 54 -14.27 23.04 -22.33
CA VAL A 54 -13.23 22.91 -21.31
C VAL A 54 -13.61 23.66 -20.03
N ILE A 55 -13.16 23.14 -18.89
CA ILE A 55 -13.24 23.76 -17.57
C ILE A 55 -12.09 23.28 -16.69
N ASP A 56 -11.53 24.17 -15.87
CA ASP A 56 -10.71 23.75 -14.72
C ASP A 56 -11.62 23.51 -13.51
N ALA A 57 -12.13 22.29 -13.40
CA ALA A 57 -13.04 21.95 -12.32
C ALA A 57 -12.33 21.92 -10.96
N TYR A 58 -11.00 21.74 -10.93
CA TYR A 58 -10.23 21.73 -9.69
C TYR A 58 -10.07 23.14 -9.13
N GLU A 59 -9.75 24.11 -9.99
CA GLU A 59 -9.67 25.52 -9.61
C GLU A 59 -11.04 26.02 -9.11
N VAL A 60 -12.12 25.67 -9.81
CA VAL A 60 -13.49 26.01 -9.39
C VAL A 60 -13.83 25.36 -8.05
N ALA A 61 -13.48 24.08 -7.83
CA ALA A 61 -13.72 23.40 -6.56
C ALA A 61 -12.92 24.03 -5.40
N GLN A 62 -11.70 24.49 -5.65
CA GLN A 62 -10.87 25.17 -4.67
C GLN A 62 -11.45 26.55 -4.31
N LYS A 63 -11.78 27.38 -5.30
CA LYS A 63 -12.37 28.72 -5.12
C LYS A 63 -13.69 28.69 -4.35
N THR A 64 -14.47 27.62 -4.51
CA THR A 64 -15.79 27.44 -3.87
C THR A 64 -15.71 26.68 -2.53
N GLY A 65 -14.51 26.31 -2.09
CA GLY A 65 -14.29 25.60 -0.82
C GLY A 65 -14.75 24.14 -0.82
N MET A 66 -14.90 23.51 -1.99
CA MET A 66 -15.23 22.09 -2.16
C MET A 66 -14.00 21.17 -2.16
N GLY A 67 -12.80 21.73 -2.06
CA GLY A 67 -11.53 20.99 -2.10
C GLY A 67 -11.29 20.40 -3.48
N GLY A 68 -10.95 19.11 -3.58
CA GLY A 68 -10.75 18.42 -4.86
C GLY A 68 -11.99 17.77 -5.47
N ARG A 69 -13.20 18.06 -4.94
CA ARG A 69 -14.44 17.40 -5.40
C ARG A 69 -15.03 18.13 -6.61
N ILE A 70 -14.92 17.49 -7.78
CA ILE A 70 -15.39 18.05 -9.05
C ILE A 70 -16.74 17.50 -9.52
N ASN A 71 -17.37 16.58 -8.78
CA ASN A 71 -18.59 15.89 -9.21
C ASN A 71 -19.76 16.84 -9.50
N THR A 72 -20.08 17.77 -8.59
CA THR A 72 -21.16 18.76 -8.77
C THR A 72 -20.84 19.71 -9.94
N ILE A 73 -19.58 20.07 -10.10
CA ILE A 73 -19.10 20.94 -11.19
C ILE A 73 -19.30 20.23 -12.54
N MET A 74 -18.74 19.03 -12.70
CA MET A 74 -18.86 18.27 -13.95
C MET A 74 -20.31 17.90 -14.27
N GLN A 75 -21.13 17.61 -13.25
CA GLN A 75 -22.57 17.40 -13.42
C GLN A 75 -23.27 18.65 -13.94
N THR A 76 -22.94 19.83 -13.38
CA THR A 76 -23.48 21.11 -13.84
C THR A 76 -23.10 21.38 -15.29
N CYS A 77 -21.84 21.14 -15.66
CA CYS A 77 -21.39 21.24 -17.05
C CYS A 77 -22.23 20.33 -17.96
N PHE A 78 -22.40 19.06 -17.60
CA PHE A 78 -23.19 18.10 -18.39
C PHE A 78 -24.59 18.63 -18.71
N PHE A 79 -25.34 19.08 -17.71
CA PHE A 79 -26.69 19.60 -17.92
C PHE A 79 -26.71 20.90 -18.73
N ALA A 80 -25.70 21.76 -18.55
CA ALA A 80 -25.62 23.03 -19.27
C ALA A 80 -25.36 22.87 -20.78
N ILE A 81 -24.67 21.81 -21.21
CA ILE A 81 -24.21 21.65 -22.61
C ILE A 81 -24.75 20.41 -23.33
N SER A 82 -25.38 19.46 -22.62
CA SER A 82 -25.88 18.22 -23.23
C SER A 82 -27.11 18.42 -24.12
N GLY A 83 -27.91 19.47 -23.86
CA GLY A 83 -29.18 19.70 -24.54
C GLY A 83 -30.32 18.74 -24.13
N VAL A 84 -30.14 17.96 -23.06
CA VAL A 84 -31.20 17.06 -22.52
C VAL A 84 -32.37 17.86 -21.95
N LEU A 85 -32.09 19.04 -21.40
CA LEU A 85 -33.08 20.03 -20.94
C LEU A 85 -32.67 21.42 -21.45
N PRO A 86 -33.64 22.36 -21.57
CA PRO A 86 -33.32 23.78 -21.70
C PRO A 86 -32.38 24.23 -20.57
N ARG A 87 -31.35 25.01 -20.89
CA ARG A 87 -30.26 25.37 -19.96
C ARG A 87 -30.78 25.97 -18.65
N GLU A 88 -31.71 26.91 -18.73
CA GLU A 88 -32.30 27.57 -17.55
C GLU A 88 -33.04 26.58 -16.64
N GLN A 89 -33.88 25.71 -17.25
CA GLN A 89 -34.58 24.65 -16.53
C GLN A 89 -33.61 23.65 -15.88
N ALA A 90 -32.53 23.31 -16.56
CA ALA A 90 -31.54 22.37 -16.04
C ALA A 90 -30.82 22.94 -14.80
N ILE A 91 -30.47 24.23 -14.82
CA ILE A 91 -29.85 24.93 -13.68
C ILE A 91 -30.83 25.00 -12.50
N GLU A 92 -32.10 25.31 -12.76
CA GLU A 92 -33.13 25.35 -11.74
C GLU A 92 -33.31 23.99 -11.05
N GLU A 93 -33.42 22.91 -11.82
CA GLU A 93 -33.57 21.55 -11.27
C GLU A 93 -32.31 21.07 -10.53
N ILE A 94 -31.11 21.47 -10.96
CA ILE A 94 -29.87 21.23 -10.18
C ILE A 94 -29.94 21.93 -8.83
N LYS A 95 -30.26 23.23 -8.80
CA LYS A 95 -30.35 23.99 -7.54
C LYS A 95 -31.45 23.42 -6.62
N LYS A 96 -32.58 23.00 -7.18
CA LYS A 96 -33.65 22.31 -6.45
C LYS A 96 -33.19 20.96 -5.88
N SER A 97 -32.46 20.15 -6.64
CA SER A 97 -31.88 18.88 -6.18
C SER A 97 -30.84 19.09 -5.08
N ILE A 98 -29.97 20.10 -5.19
CA ILE A 98 -29.01 20.50 -4.17
C ILE A 98 -29.74 20.87 -2.88
N LYS A 99 -30.79 21.70 -2.94
CA LYS A 99 -31.59 22.08 -1.77
C LYS A 99 -32.26 20.87 -1.12
N LYS A 100 -32.82 19.95 -1.91
CA LYS A 100 -33.42 18.70 -1.42
C LYS A 100 -32.38 17.79 -0.73
N THR A 101 -31.20 17.66 -1.31
CA THR A 101 -30.15 16.73 -0.85
C THR A 101 -29.38 17.28 0.34
N TYR A 102 -29.03 18.57 0.31
CA TYR A 102 -28.14 19.21 1.28
C TYR A 102 -28.84 20.18 2.23
N GLY A 103 -30.15 20.43 2.08
CA GLY A 103 -30.89 21.33 2.97
C GLY A 103 -30.79 20.94 4.45
N LYS A 104 -30.72 19.63 4.75
CA LYS A 104 -30.51 19.12 6.11
C LYS A 104 -29.10 19.39 6.68
N ARG A 105 -28.14 19.79 5.84
CA ARG A 105 -26.76 20.13 6.24
C ARG A 105 -26.55 21.62 6.49
N GLY A 106 -27.62 22.43 6.45
CA GLY A 106 -27.61 23.85 6.74
C GLY A 106 -27.49 24.74 5.49
N GLU A 107 -28.02 25.96 5.59
CA GLU A 107 -28.12 26.90 4.46
C GLU A 107 -26.75 27.27 3.88
N ALA A 108 -25.72 27.41 4.72
CA ALA A 108 -24.36 27.71 4.27
C ALA A 108 -23.79 26.64 3.31
N VAL A 109 -24.15 25.35 3.51
CA VAL A 109 -23.73 24.27 2.61
C VAL A 109 -24.49 24.34 1.29
N VAL A 110 -25.79 24.63 1.34
CA VAL A 110 -26.63 24.81 0.14
C VAL A 110 -26.10 25.99 -0.69
N GLN A 111 -25.84 27.13 -0.06
CA GLN A 111 -25.35 28.33 -0.72
C GLN A 111 -23.98 28.11 -1.38
N LYS A 112 -23.05 27.43 -0.70
CA LYS A 112 -21.76 27.03 -1.32
C LYS A 112 -21.95 26.17 -2.57
N ASN A 113 -22.91 25.25 -2.56
CA ASN A 113 -23.20 24.43 -3.74
C ASN A 113 -23.86 25.26 -4.86
N PHE A 114 -24.66 26.29 -4.53
CA PHE A 114 -25.20 27.22 -5.53
C PHE A 114 -24.10 28.08 -6.16
N GLU A 115 -23.22 28.64 -5.34
CA GLU A 115 -22.03 29.37 -5.80
C GLU A 115 -21.15 28.49 -6.69
N ALA A 116 -21.01 27.20 -6.36
CA ALA A 116 -20.33 26.25 -7.21
C ALA A 116 -20.99 26.06 -8.57
N VAL A 117 -22.33 25.94 -8.63
CA VAL A 117 -23.08 25.86 -9.89
C VAL A 117 -22.85 27.12 -10.73
N ASP A 118 -23.00 28.30 -10.12
CA ASP A 118 -22.89 29.58 -10.82
C ASP A 118 -21.45 29.82 -11.31
N SER A 119 -20.46 29.55 -10.45
CA SER A 119 -19.04 29.61 -10.81
C SER A 119 -18.69 28.62 -11.92
N THR A 120 -19.24 27.40 -11.89
CA THR A 120 -19.05 26.41 -12.96
C THR A 120 -19.47 26.97 -14.31
N LEU A 121 -20.63 27.59 -14.40
CA LEU A 121 -21.15 28.12 -15.66
C LEU A 121 -20.32 29.30 -16.19
N ALA A 122 -19.72 30.09 -15.29
CA ALA A 122 -18.83 31.18 -15.64
C ALA A 122 -17.44 30.72 -16.12
N HIS A 123 -17.02 29.51 -15.74
CA HIS A 123 -15.72 28.92 -16.10
C HIS A 123 -15.82 27.78 -17.12
N LEU A 124 -17.00 27.57 -17.70
CA LEU A 124 -17.23 26.58 -18.75
C LEU A 124 -17.15 27.26 -20.12
N PHE A 125 -16.12 26.93 -20.89
CA PHE A 125 -15.82 27.59 -22.15
C PHE A 125 -15.94 26.63 -23.33
N GLU A 126 -16.52 27.10 -24.43
CA GLU A 126 -16.45 26.42 -25.72
C GLU A 126 -15.12 26.76 -26.40
N VAL A 127 -14.40 25.75 -26.83
CA VAL A 127 -13.10 25.88 -27.48
C VAL A 127 -13.31 26.13 -28.97
N LYS A 128 -12.66 27.17 -29.50
CA LYS A 128 -12.65 27.42 -30.95
C LYS A 128 -11.75 26.40 -31.65
N VAL A 129 -12.37 25.32 -32.14
CA VAL A 129 -11.66 24.24 -32.84
C VAL A 129 -11.00 24.74 -34.13
N PRO A 130 -9.66 24.63 -34.28
CA PRO A 130 -8.96 24.93 -35.52
C PRO A 130 -9.35 24.01 -36.68
N ALA A 131 -9.16 24.46 -37.92
CA ALA A 131 -9.51 23.68 -39.11
C ALA A 131 -8.55 22.51 -39.40
N GLN A 132 -7.38 22.49 -38.77
CA GLN A 132 -6.32 21.52 -39.02
C GLN A 132 -5.73 21.02 -37.72
N VAL A 133 -5.19 19.80 -37.77
CA VAL A 133 -4.43 19.20 -36.68
C VAL A 133 -3.07 19.90 -36.58
N THR A 134 -2.76 20.48 -35.42
CA THR A 134 -1.51 21.20 -35.15
C THR A 134 -0.57 20.45 -34.22
N SER A 135 -1.07 19.44 -33.49
CA SER A 135 -0.27 18.70 -32.52
C SER A 135 0.93 18.00 -33.16
N THR A 136 2.09 18.17 -32.54
CA THR A 136 3.36 17.54 -32.95
C THR A 136 3.60 16.19 -32.27
N PHE A 137 2.77 15.83 -31.28
CA PHE A 137 2.89 14.59 -30.53
C PHE A 137 1.64 13.73 -30.65
N SER A 138 1.82 12.43 -30.45
CA SER A 138 0.76 11.42 -30.56
C SER A 138 0.43 10.88 -29.17
N ARG A 139 -0.69 10.16 -29.06
CA ARG A 139 -1.02 9.41 -27.85
C ARG A 139 0.15 8.48 -27.49
N ARG A 140 0.50 8.44 -26.21
CA ARG A 140 1.60 7.60 -25.71
C ARG A 140 1.17 6.13 -25.76
N PRO A 141 2.10 5.21 -26.06
CA PRO A 141 1.87 3.78 -25.85
C PRO A 141 1.45 3.49 -24.40
N ALA A 142 0.66 2.42 -24.21
CA ALA A 142 0.19 2.00 -22.88
C ALA A 142 1.33 1.68 -21.92
N VAL A 143 2.40 1.08 -22.45
CA VAL A 143 3.63 0.71 -21.73
C VAL A 143 4.86 1.08 -22.55
N ALA A 144 6.01 1.18 -21.89
CA ALA A 144 7.27 1.50 -22.54
C ALA A 144 7.69 0.43 -23.57
N PRO A 145 8.42 0.80 -24.65
CA PRO A 145 8.85 -0.15 -25.68
C PRO A 145 9.76 -1.27 -25.18
N ASP A 146 10.49 -1.07 -24.10
CA ASP A 146 11.39 -2.04 -23.47
C ASP A 146 10.67 -2.96 -22.46
N ALA A 147 9.36 -2.80 -22.26
CA ALA A 147 8.58 -3.70 -21.42
C ALA A 147 8.61 -5.15 -21.96
N PRO A 148 8.54 -6.17 -21.09
CA PRO A 148 8.53 -7.57 -21.49
C PRO A 148 7.43 -7.88 -22.50
N GLU A 149 7.65 -8.88 -23.36
CA GLU A 149 6.71 -9.23 -24.44
C GLU A 149 5.29 -9.47 -23.93
N PHE A 150 5.12 -10.26 -22.86
CA PHE A 150 3.80 -10.50 -22.26
C PHE A 150 3.13 -9.21 -21.78
N VAL A 151 3.90 -8.27 -21.22
CA VAL A 151 3.38 -6.96 -20.79
C VAL A 151 2.89 -6.16 -22.00
N ARG A 152 3.66 -6.12 -23.10
CA ARG A 152 3.29 -5.38 -24.31
C ARG A 152 2.14 -6.02 -25.09
N ALA A 153 2.13 -7.34 -25.18
CA ALA A 153 1.19 -8.07 -26.04
C ALA A 153 -0.14 -8.38 -25.34
N VAL A 154 -0.14 -8.55 -24.02
CA VAL A 154 -1.33 -8.97 -23.25
C VAL A 154 -1.79 -7.88 -22.30
N LEU A 155 -0.90 -7.40 -21.42
CA LEU A 155 -1.31 -6.47 -20.35
C LEU A 155 -1.60 -5.07 -20.87
N ALA A 156 -0.81 -4.57 -21.83
CA ALA A 156 -0.98 -3.24 -22.40
C ALA A 156 -2.35 -3.03 -23.05
N PRO A 157 -2.88 -3.93 -23.90
CA PRO A 157 -4.27 -3.85 -24.38
C PRO A 157 -5.29 -3.80 -23.24
N MET A 158 -5.13 -4.61 -22.19
CA MET A 158 -6.03 -4.58 -21.02
C MET A 158 -5.99 -3.23 -20.30
N MET A 159 -4.80 -2.62 -20.14
CA MET A 159 -4.63 -1.31 -19.48
C MET A 159 -5.37 -0.17 -20.20
N VAL A 160 -5.57 -0.28 -21.52
CA VAL A 160 -6.23 0.76 -22.34
C VAL A 160 -7.66 0.39 -22.75
N PHE A 161 -8.28 -0.54 -22.02
CA PHE A 161 -9.65 -1.01 -22.25
C PHE A 161 -9.85 -1.66 -23.63
N GLU A 162 -8.86 -2.45 -24.06
CA GLU A 162 -8.89 -3.27 -25.28
C GLU A 162 -8.65 -4.75 -24.95
N GLY A 163 -8.79 -5.15 -23.69
CA GLY A 163 -8.62 -6.53 -23.24
C GLY A 163 -9.60 -7.51 -23.90
N ASP A 164 -10.83 -7.06 -24.23
CA ASP A 164 -11.83 -7.87 -24.95
C ASP A 164 -11.38 -8.30 -26.35
N ASN A 165 -10.39 -7.63 -26.93
CA ASN A 165 -9.83 -7.99 -28.24
C ASN A 165 -8.79 -9.13 -28.16
N LEU A 166 -8.35 -9.51 -26.96
CA LEU A 166 -7.35 -10.55 -26.78
C LEU A 166 -7.95 -11.94 -27.05
N PRO A 167 -7.29 -12.80 -27.85
CA PRO A 167 -7.76 -14.16 -28.05
C PRO A 167 -7.53 -14.99 -26.78
N VAL A 168 -8.29 -16.08 -26.63
CA VAL A 168 -8.09 -17.05 -25.54
C VAL A 168 -6.65 -17.56 -25.49
N SER A 169 -5.99 -17.71 -26.64
CA SER A 169 -4.59 -18.15 -26.74
C SER A 169 -3.56 -17.17 -26.15
N ALA A 170 -3.96 -15.94 -25.82
CA ALA A 170 -3.10 -14.98 -25.12
C ALA A 170 -3.07 -15.19 -23.60
N MET A 171 -4.00 -15.96 -23.05
CA MET A 171 -4.14 -16.16 -21.61
C MET A 171 -3.36 -17.39 -21.12
N PRO A 172 -2.69 -17.33 -19.95
CA PRO A 172 -2.10 -18.50 -19.31
C PRO A 172 -3.15 -19.56 -18.98
N VAL A 173 -2.83 -20.84 -19.21
CA VAL A 173 -3.78 -21.97 -19.06
C VAL A 173 -4.22 -22.20 -17.61
N ASP A 174 -3.40 -21.79 -16.65
CA ASP A 174 -3.60 -21.95 -15.20
C ASP A 174 -3.92 -20.62 -14.52
N GLY A 175 -4.01 -19.52 -15.28
CA GLY A 175 -4.21 -18.18 -14.73
C GLY A 175 -2.98 -17.61 -14.00
N THR A 176 -1.77 -18.16 -14.18
CA THR A 176 -0.54 -17.62 -13.58
C THR A 176 -0.03 -16.41 -14.37
N PHE A 177 -0.05 -15.23 -13.75
CA PHE A 177 0.45 -13.99 -14.35
C PHE A 177 1.86 -13.63 -13.85
N PRO A 178 2.67 -12.95 -14.69
CA PRO A 178 3.97 -12.47 -14.25
C PRO A 178 3.84 -11.39 -13.16
N THR A 179 4.79 -11.44 -12.22
CA THR A 179 4.98 -10.40 -11.21
C THR A 179 5.78 -9.21 -11.77
N ALA A 180 5.88 -8.13 -10.99
CA ALA A 180 6.60 -6.90 -11.30
C ALA A 180 6.04 -6.17 -12.53
N THR A 181 4.73 -6.17 -12.72
CA THR A 181 4.09 -5.57 -13.90
C THR A 181 3.54 -4.16 -13.63
N ALA A 182 3.25 -3.81 -12.38
CA ALA A 182 2.76 -2.47 -12.02
C ALA A 182 3.75 -1.34 -12.35
N GLN A 183 5.06 -1.64 -12.39
CA GLN A 183 6.10 -0.66 -12.75
C GLN A 183 5.94 -0.06 -14.15
N TYR A 184 5.21 -0.75 -15.05
CA TYR A 184 4.95 -0.31 -16.41
C TYR A 184 3.67 0.52 -16.55
N GLU A 185 2.82 0.60 -15.53
CA GLU A 185 1.55 1.33 -15.62
C GLU A 185 1.74 2.83 -15.71
N LYS A 186 2.57 3.44 -14.86
CA LYS A 186 2.84 4.90 -14.86
C LYS A 186 1.58 5.76 -14.91
N ARG A 187 0.57 5.47 -14.10
CA ARG A 187 -0.83 5.94 -14.23
C ARG A 187 -1.02 7.46 -14.36
N ASN A 188 -0.10 8.26 -13.83
CA ASN A 188 -0.06 9.72 -13.90
C ASN A 188 -1.38 10.40 -13.46
N ILE A 189 -1.80 10.13 -12.22
CA ILE A 189 -3.09 10.58 -11.67
C ILE A 189 -2.98 11.69 -10.62
N ALA A 190 -1.77 12.00 -10.14
CA ALA A 190 -1.58 13.04 -9.13
C ALA A 190 -1.52 14.45 -9.74
N LEU A 191 -2.22 15.40 -9.13
CA LEU A 191 -2.09 16.83 -9.47
C LEU A 191 -0.88 17.47 -8.81
N GLU A 192 -0.49 16.97 -7.64
CA GLU A 192 0.68 17.42 -6.88
C GLU A 192 1.52 16.23 -6.44
N ILE A 193 2.84 16.43 -6.36
CA ILE A 193 3.80 15.44 -5.87
C ILE A 193 4.73 16.06 -4.81
N PRO A 194 5.32 15.25 -3.91
CA PRO A 194 6.26 15.78 -2.92
C PRO A 194 7.58 16.19 -3.59
N GLU A 195 8.05 17.40 -3.34
CA GLU A 195 9.39 17.86 -3.67
C GLU A 195 10.32 17.71 -2.48
N TRP A 196 11.52 17.16 -2.70
CA TRP A 196 12.55 17.03 -1.67
C TRP A 196 13.49 18.23 -1.60
N ASP A 197 13.70 18.74 -0.37
CA ASP A 197 14.69 19.74 -0.02
C ASP A 197 15.85 19.09 0.77
N PRO A 198 17.04 18.90 0.15
CA PRO A 198 18.17 18.24 0.78
C PRO A 198 18.78 19.02 1.95
N ASN A 199 18.59 20.34 2.02
CA ASN A 199 19.21 21.20 3.04
C ASN A 199 18.51 21.08 4.39
N ILE A 200 17.19 20.82 4.37
CA ILE A 200 16.37 20.65 5.58
C ILE A 200 16.34 19.18 6.00
N CYS A 201 16.53 18.25 5.07
CA CYS A 201 16.37 16.82 5.30
C CYS A 201 17.32 16.26 6.37
N ILE A 202 16.74 15.53 7.33
CA ILE A 202 17.48 14.81 8.37
C ILE A 202 17.75 13.34 8.04
N GLN A 203 17.36 12.89 6.84
CA GLN A 203 17.62 11.53 6.31
C GLN A 203 17.08 10.41 7.22
N CYS A 204 15.84 10.54 7.70
CA CYS A 204 15.24 9.60 8.66
C CYS A 204 14.49 8.41 8.02
N GLY A 205 14.23 8.43 6.72
CA GLY A 205 13.48 7.37 6.02
C GLY A 205 11.98 7.31 6.29
N LYS A 206 11.42 8.09 7.23
CA LYS A 206 9.98 8.05 7.59
C LYS A 206 9.04 8.28 6.40
N CYS A 207 9.39 9.17 5.48
CA CYS A 207 8.62 9.43 4.27
C CYS A 207 8.52 8.21 3.34
N VAL A 208 9.60 7.42 3.25
CA VAL A 208 9.67 6.16 2.50
C VAL A 208 8.88 5.07 3.24
N MET A 209 8.99 5.00 4.57
CA MET A 209 8.29 4.05 5.42
C MET A 209 6.77 4.10 5.21
N VAL A 210 6.21 5.31 5.26
CA VAL A 210 4.74 5.52 5.26
C VAL A 210 4.12 5.57 3.87
N CYS A 211 4.94 5.57 2.81
CA CYS A 211 4.43 5.69 1.46
C CYS A 211 3.61 4.44 1.07
N PRO A 212 2.30 4.57 0.78
CA PRO A 212 1.45 3.42 0.48
C PRO A 212 1.66 2.83 -0.92
N HIS A 213 2.48 3.46 -1.77
CA HIS A 213 2.68 3.05 -3.16
C HIS A 213 4.15 2.87 -3.54
N ALA A 214 5.08 3.00 -2.58
CA ALA A 214 6.53 2.95 -2.82
C ALA A 214 7.02 3.95 -3.90
N VAL A 215 6.35 5.09 -4.02
CA VAL A 215 6.63 6.15 -5.02
C VAL A 215 7.67 7.16 -4.56
N ILE A 216 8.08 7.11 -3.30
CA ILE A 216 9.19 7.89 -2.76
C ILE A 216 10.17 6.91 -2.14
N ARG A 217 11.42 6.92 -2.61
CA ARG A 217 12.48 6.00 -2.19
C ARG A 217 13.73 6.77 -1.85
N MET A 218 14.64 6.10 -1.16
CA MET A 218 15.94 6.66 -0.85
C MET A 218 17.06 5.66 -1.13
N LYS A 219 18.21 6.18 -1.53
CA LYS A 219 19.44 5.39 -1.73
C LYS A 219 20.63 6.11 -1.12
N VAL A 220 21.62 5.31 -0.73
CA VAL A 220 22.96 5.74 -0.34
C VAL A 220 23.95 5.05 -1.26
N TYR A 221 24.87 5.81 -1.85
CA TYR A 221 25.74 5.32 -2.93
C TYR A 221 27.04 6.12 -3.03
N GLU A 222 28.05 5.55 -3.69
CA GLU A 222 29.35 6.20 -3.86
C GLU A 222 29.25 7.48 -4.71
N PRO A 223 30.01 8.56 -4.39
CA PRO A 223 29.95 9.82 -5.13
C PRO A 223 30.23 9.71 -6.63
N ALA A 224 31.09 8.76 -7.03
CA ALA A 224 31.43 8.52 -8.44
C ALA A 224 30.21 8.14 -9.30
N LEU A 225 29.17 7.56 -8.69
CA LEU A 225 27.94 7.18 -9.39
C LEU A 225 27.03 8.37 -9.74
N LEU A 226 27.43 9.61 -9.39
CA LEU A 226 26.78 10.83 -9.86
C LEU A 226 27.26 11.28 -11.25
N GLU A 227 28.27 10.62 -11.83
CA GLU A 227 28.69 10.91 -13.19
C GLU A 227 27.53 10.63 -14.16
N GLY A 228 27.19 11.63 -14.99
CA GLY A 228 26.06 11.56 -15.91
C GLY A 228 24.68 11.74 -15.27
N ALA A 229 24.59 12.12 -13.99
CA ALA A 229 23.32 12.48 -13.37
C ALA A 229 22.67 13.66 -14.09
N PRO A 230 21.33 13.68 -14.27
CA PRO A 230 20.62 14.85 -14.76
C PRO A 230 20.97 16.10 -13.94
N ALA A 231 21.03 17.27 -14.57
CA ALA A 231 21.40 18.53 -13.89
C ALA A 231 20.47 18.86 -12.71
N THR A 232 19.24 18.34 -12.74
CA THR A 232 18.19 18.52 -11.74
C THR A 232 18.17 17.44 -10.67
N PHE A 233 19.06 16.44 -10.76
CA PHE A 233 19.12 15.34 -9.82
C PHE A 233 19.71 15.80 -8.49
N LYS A 234 18.85 15.93 -7.48
CA LYS A 234 19.24 16.40 -6.14
C LYS A 234 19.98 15.29 -5.40
N SER A 235 21.07 15.64 -4.70
CA SER A 235 21.76 14.74 -3.76
C SER A 235 22.37 15.55 -2.60
N THR A 236 22.66 14.89 -1.48
CA THR A 236 23.40 15.48 -0.35
C THR A 236 24.36 14.46 0.27
N GLU A 237 25.22 14.89 1.19
CA GLU A 237 26.12 13.98 1.91
C GLU A 237 25.32 13.03 2.81
N ALA A 238 25.64 11.74 2.76
CA ALA A 238 24.96 10.74 3.57
C ALA A 238 25.36 10.87 5.06
N LYS A 239 24.36 10.92 5.94
CA LYS A 239 24.54 10.99 7.40
C LYS A 239 24.40 9.58 8.01
N PHE A 240 25.16 8.61 7.53
CA PHE A 240 25.14 7.21 7.97
C PHE A 240 26.53 6.85 8.51
N ARG A 241 26.60 6.35 9.75
CA ARG A 241 27.90 6.09 10.40
C ARG A 241 28.64 4.93 9.75
N GLU A 242 27.86 3.94 9.30
CA GLU A 242 28.29 2.74 8.62
C GLU A 242 28.68 2.95 7.14
N LEU A 243 28.33 4.10 6.55
CA LEU A 243 28.55 4.42 5.14
C LEU A 243 29.17 5.82 4.97
N PRO A 244 30.37 6.08 5.52
CA PRO A 244 31.00 7.40 5.46
C PRO A 244 31.40 7.77 4.03
N GLY A 245 31.38 9.06 3.69
CA GLY A 245 31.83 9.57 2.38
C GLY A 245 30.86 9.32 1.22
N THR A 246 29.71 8.71 1.46
CA THR A 246 28.70 8.41 0.44
C THR A 246 27.71 9.57 0.22
N ARG A 247 26.94 9.49 -0.87
CA ARG A 247 25.85 10.41 -1.22
C ARG A 247 24.50 9.81 -0.89
N TYR A 248 23.54 10.66 -0.56
CA TYR A 248 22.18 10.32 -0.23
C TYR A 248 21.20 11.08 -1.12
N THR A 249 20.18 10.37 -1.60
CA THR A 249 19.09 10.96 -2.39
C THR A 249 17.75 10.37 -1.96
N ILE A 250 16.74 11.24 -1.86
CA ILE A 250 15.33 10.85 -1.92
C ILE A 250 14.81 11.21 -3.30
N GLN A 251 14.24 10.24 -4.01
CA GLN A 251 13.65 10.45 -5.33
C GLN A 251 12.20 10.00 -5.36
N VAL A 252 11.38 10.70 -6.14
CA VAL A 252 9.95 10.46 -6.30
C VAL A 252 9.68 9.97 -7.72
N ALA A 253 8.80 8.97 -7.85
CA ALA A 253 8.25 8.49 -9.11
C ALA A 253 7.04 9.36 -9.49
N PRO A 254 7.18 10.37 -10.37
CA PRO A 254 6.14 11.37 -10.58
C PRO A 254 4.87 10.76 -11.19
N GLU A 255 5.02 9.78 -12.08
CA GLU A 255 3.91 9.16 -12.81
C GLU A 255 3.21 8.05 -12.01
N ASP A 256 3.76 7.62 -10.87
CA ASP A 256 3.14 6.60 -10.02
C ASP A 256 2.57 7.19 -8.73
N CYS A 257 2.97 8.41 -8.37
CA CYS A 257 2.47 9.09 -7.18
C CYS A 257 0.96 9.32 -7.27
N THR A 258 0.27 9.15 -6.14
CA THR A 258 -1.18 9.39 -6.02
C THR A 258 -1.52 10.71 -5.31
N GLY A 259 -0.51 11.54 -4.98
CA GLY A 259 -0.72 12.84 -4.33
C GLY A 259 -1.29 12.77 -2.89
N CYS A 260 -1.15 11.66 -2.17
CA CYS A 260 -1.78 11.49 -0.85
C CYS A 260 -1.15 12.29 0.30
N ALA A 261 0.00 12.93 0.08
CA ALA A 261 0.73 13.76 1.05
C ALA A 261 1.16 13.11 2.39
N LEU A 262 0.94 11.80 2.61
CA LEU A 262 1.37 11.12 3.84
C LEU A 262 2.86 11.28 4.14
N CYS A 263 3.71 11.26 3.11
CA CYS A 263 5.15 11.47 3.25
C CYS A 263 5.52 12.88 3.73
N VAL A 264 4.74 13.90 3.36
CA VAL A 264 4.89 15.29 3.81
C VAL A 264 4.41 15.43 5.26
N GLU A 265 3.28 14.81 5.60
CA GLU A 265 2.73 14.82 6.96
C GLU A 265 3.67 14.13 7.94
N ALA A 266 4.20 12.96 7.57
CA ALA A 266 5.17 12.21 8.37
C ALA A 266 6.55 12.86 8.48
N CYS A 267 6.88 13.86 7.64
CA CYS A 267 8.20 14.49 7.66
C CYS A 267 8.38 15.30 8.96
N PRO A 268 9.35 14.91 9.82
CA PRO A 268 9.58 15.58 11.10
C PRO A 268 10.47 16.83 10.95
N ALA A 269 11.17 16.96 9.82
CA ALA A 269 12.10 18.05 9.57
C ALA A 269 11.34 19.33 9.22
N LYS A 270 11.65 20.42 9.93
CA LYS A 270 11.04 21.73 9.74
C LYS A 270 12.12 22.74 9.37
N ASP A 271 11.79 23.63 8.45
CA ASP A 271 12.63 24.79 8.16
C ASP A 271 12.69 25.69 9.40
N LYS A 272 13.89 26.18 9.74
CA LYS A 272 14.10 27.09 10.87
C LYS A 272 13.78 28.55 10.53
N THR A 273 13.73 28.87 9.24
CA THR A 273 13.57 30.22 8.70
C THR A 273 12.16 30.48 8.18
N GLN A 274 11.48 29.46 7.64
CA GLN A 274 10.13 29.57 7.09
C GLN A 274 9.14 28.65 7.80
N VAL A 275 8.23 29.22 8.59
CA VAL A 275 7.20 28.46 9.31
C VAL A 275 6.33 27.68 8.33
N GLY A 276 6.13 26.39 8.61
CA GLY A 276 5.28 25.51 7.80
C GLY A 276 6.01 24.78 6.67
N ARG A 277 7.18 25.28 6.23
CA ARG A 277 8.03 24.57 5.25
C ARG A 277 8.75 23.40 5.91
N LYS A 278 8.73 22.25 5.23
CA LYS A 278 9.42 21.01 5.65
C LYS A 278 10.46 20.59 4.63
N ALA A 279 11.18 19.49 4.90
CA ALA A 279 12.07 18.88 3.90
C ALA A 279 11.33 18.20 2.72
N LEU A 280 10.02 18.01 2.85
CA LEU A 280 9.14 17.55 1.77
C LEU A 280 7.92 18.45 1.75
N ASN A 281 7.56 18.99 0.58
CA ASN A 281 6.36 19.82 0.40
C ASN A 281 5.64 19.40 -0.88
N MET A 282 4.32 19.52 -0.94
CA MET A 282 3.57 19.23 -2.17
C MET A 282 3.77 20.39 -3.16
N ILE A 283 4.03 20.07 -4.43
CA ILE A 283 4.13 21.02 -5.53
C ILE A 283 3.29 20.53 -6.72
N PRO A 284 2.82 21.42 -7.61
CA PRO A 284 2.18 21.01 -8.86
C PRO A 284 3.05 20.05 -9.67
N GLN A 285 2.47 18.93 -10.09
CA GLN A 285 3.17 17.87 -10.81
C GLN A 285 3.45 18.19 -12.29
N PRO A 286 2.51 18.75 -13.08
CA PRO A 286 2.70 18.90 -14.53
C PRO A 286 3.99 19.65 -14.94
N PRO A 287 4.38 20.77 -14.31
CA PRO A 287 5.60 21.49 -14.69
C PRO A 287 6.90 20.72 -14.42
N VAL A 288 6.89 19.76 -13.50
CA VAL A 288 8.09 19.02 -13.07
C VAL A 288 8.09 17.56 -13.55
N ARG A 289 6.99 17.09 -14.17
CA ARG A 289 6.79 15.68 -14.53
C ARG A 289 7.95 15.08 -15.32
N ASP A 290 8.29 15.72 -16.44
CA ASP A 290 9.25 15.16 -17.39
C ASP A 290 10.67 15.16 -16.80
N GLN A 291 11.03 16.25 -16.11
CA GLN A 291 12.27 16.35 -15.34
C GLN A 291 12.37 15.27 -14.25
N GLU A 292 11.33 15.11 -13.42
CA GLU A 292 11.35 14.13 -12.35
C GLU A 292 11.27 12.69 -12.87
N ARG A 293 10.75 12.46 -14.09
CA ARG A 293 10.81 11.16 -14.75
C ARG A 293 12.24 10.82 -15.12
N GLU A 294 13.01 11.78 -15.65
CA GLU A 294 14.45 11.59 -15.93
C GLU A 294 15.24 11.34 -14.64
N ASN A 295 15.00 12.14 -13.59
CA ASN A 295 15.59 11.93 -12.27
C ASN A 295 15.25 10.55 -11.69
N TRP A 296 13.99 10.11 -11.82
CA TRP A 296 13.55 8.78 -11.37
C TRP A 296 14.23 7.65 -12.15
N ASN A 297 14.31 7.78 -13.47
CA ASN A 297 14.99 6.79 -14.32
C ASN A 297 16.47 6.68 -13.96
N PHE A 298 17.16 7.81 -13.74
CA PHE A 298 18.54 7.81 -13.23
C PHE A 298 18.64 7.18 -11.83
N PHE A 299 17.74 7.51 -10.91
CA PHE A 299 17.71 6.90 -9.58
C PHE A 299 17.59 5.38 -9.60
N LEU A 300 16.88 4.82 -10.58
CA LEU A 300 16.74 3.37 -10.75
C LEU A 300 18.04 2.70 -11.23
N THR A 301 18.96 3.41 -11.89
CA THR A 301 20.26 2.85 -12.31
C THR A 301 21.26 2.74 -11.17
N LEU A 302 21.10 3.54 -10.11
CA LEU A 302 21.93 3.46 -8.90
C LEU A 302 21.75 2.08 -8.23
N PRO A 303 22.80 1.48 -7.65
CA PRO A 303 22.69 0.17 -7.02
C PRO A 303 21.82 0.24 -5.75
N ASP A 304 21.12 -0.85 -5.46
CA ASP A 304 20.49 -1.05 -4.16
C ASP A 304 21.58 -1.35 -3.10
N ILE A 305 21.34 -0.96 -1.84
CA ILE A 305 22.30 -1.25 -0.76
C ILE A 305 22.36 -2.76 -0.51
N ASP A 306 23.56 -3.29 -0.28
CA ASP A 306 23.73 -4.66 0.20
C ASP A 306 23.19 -4.75 1.64
N PRO A 307 22.15 -5.57 1.92
CA PRO A 307 21.60 -5.74 3.25
C PRO A 307 22.66 -6.18 4.29
N GLY A 308 23.70 -6.90 3.87
CA GLY A 308 24.81 -7.32 4.75
C GLY A 308 25.71 -6.18 5.23
N LYS A 309 25.60 -4.98 4.65
CA LYS A 309 26.39 -3.79 5.04
C LYS A 309 25.69 -2.89 6.06
N ILE A 310 24.43 -3.14 6.38
CA ILE A 310 23.64 -2.29 7.27
C ILE A 310 22.85 -3.13 8.28
N SER A 311 22.64 -2.61 9.49
CA SER A 311 21.66 -3.21 10.40
C SER A 311 20.26 -2.73 10.02
N VAL A 312 19.37 -3.65 9.67
CA VAL A 312 17.96 -3.36 9.30
C VAL A 312 17.04 -3.12 10.50
N SER A 313 17.60 -3.10 11.72
CA SER A 313 16.87 -2.93 12.99
C SER A 313 16.31 -1.52 13.23
N THR A 314 16.69 -0.54 12.39
CA THR A 314 16.22 0.84 12.48
C THR A 314 15.34 1.20 11.28
N VAL A 315 14.36 2.09 11.50
CA VAL A 315 13.52 2.62 10.41
C VAL A 315 14.39 3.24 9.32
N LYS A 316 15.39 4.03 9.69
CA LYS A 316 16.29 4.69 8.75
C LYS A 316 16.99 3.69 7.83
N ASN A 317 17.51 2.58 8.35
CA ASN A 317 18.27 1.63 7.54
C ASN A 317 17.37 0.68 6.76
N SER A 318 16.29 0.18 7.36
CA SER A 318 15.32 -0.69 6.66
C SER A 318 14.74 -0.03 5.41
N GLN A 319 14.61 1.30 5.40
CA GLN A 319 14.08 2.03 4.25
C GLN A 319 15.09 2.25 3.11
N LEU A 320 16.35 1.85 3.26
CA LEU A 320 17.30 1.76 2.14
C LEU A 320 17.07 0.50 1.29
N LEU A 321 16.40 -0.52 1.86
CA LEU A 321 16.08 -1.74 1.14
C LEU A 321 15.04 -1.47 0.07
N ARG A 322 15.23 -2.10 -1.09
CA ARG A 322 14.29 -2.00 -2.21
C ARG A 322 12.91 -2.55 -1.80
N PRO A 323 11.83 -1.77 -1.98
CA PRO A 323 10.48 -2.31 -1.82
C PRO A 323 10.15 -3.30 -2.94
N LEU A 324 9.58 -4.45 -2.55
CA LEU A 324 9.10 -5.48 -3.47
C LEU A 324 7.55 -5.55 -3.52
N PHE A 325 6.91 -4.49 -3.03
CA PHE A 325 5.50 -4.19 -3.21
C PHE A 325 5.38 -2.71 -3.58
N GLU A 326 5.07 -2.42 -4.84
CA GLU A 326 5.13 -1.07 -5.41
C GLU A 326 3.96 -0.78 -6.34
N PHE A 327 3.53 0.49 -6.38
CA PHE A 327 2.57 1.01 -7.38
C PHE A 327 1.20 0.32 -7.43
N SER A 328 0.76 -0.27 -6.32
CA SER A 328 -0.53 -0.98 -6.24
C SER A 328 -1.75 -0.10 -6.60
N GLY A 329 -2.85 -0.76 -6.96
CA GLY A 329 -4.15 -0.12 -7.22
C GLY A 329 -4.86 0.43 -5.97
N ALA A 330 -4.21 0.44 -4.80
CA ALA A 330 -4.82 0.87 -3.55
C ALA A 330 -5.18 2.37 -3.56
N CYS A 331 -6.12 2.75 -2.68
CA CYS A 331 -6.53 4.14 -2.49
C CYS A 331 -5.35 5.07 -2.16
N ALA A 332 -5.44 6.34 -2.57
CA ALA A 332 -4.49 7.37 -2.15
C ALA A 332 -4.48 7.49 -0.62
N GLY A 333 -3.33 7.23 0.01
CA GLY A 333 -3.19 7.23 1.46
C GLY A 333 -3.69 5.95 2.14
N CYS A 334 -3.77 4.82 1.45
CA CYS A 334 -4.20 3.54 2.04
C CYS A 334 -3.39 3.18 3.31
N GLY A 335 -4.07 2.74 4.37
CA GLY A 335 -3.42 2.34 5.62
C GLY A 335 -2.87 0.92 5.64
N GLU A 336 -3.17 0.09 4.65
CA GLU A 336 -2.76 -1.32 4.61
C GLU A 336 -1.39 -1.51 3.95
N THR A 337 -1.18 -0.90 2.78
CA THR A 337 -0.03 -1.17 1.92
C THR A 337 1.35 -0.78 2.47
N PRO A 338 1.51 0.22 3.38
CA PRO A 338 2.80 0.45 4.03
C PRO A 338 3.33 -0.78 4.79
N TYR A 339 2.44 -1.61 5.36
CA TYR A 339 2.83 -2.84 6.04
C TYR A 339 3.27 -3.93 5.06
N LEU A 340 2.60 -4.09 3.92
CA LEU A 340 3.01 -5.03 2.86
C LEU A 340 4.32 -4.61 2.20
N LYS A 341 4.51 -3.30 2.00
CA LYS A 341 5.79 -2.74 1.55
C LYS A 341 6.90 -3.11 2.53
N LEU A 342 6.70 -2.90 3.83
CA LEU A 342 7.69 -3.26 4.86
C LEU A 342 8.01 -4.76 4.85
N LEU A 343 7.00 -5.62 4.83
CA LEU A 343 7.16 -7.08 4.69
C LEU A 343 8.06 -7.42 3.50
N SER A 344 7.71 -6.87 2.34
CA SER A 344 8.39 -7.14 1.08
C SER A 344 9.85 -6.63 1.06
N GLN A 345 10.13 -5.53 1.78
CA GLN A 345 11.48 -4.97 1.92
C GLN A 345 12.39 -5.86 2.77
N LEU A 346 11.83 -6.40 3.86
CA LEU A 346 12.60 -7.17 4.83
C LEU A 346 12.84 -8.61 4.38
N PHE A 347 11.84 -9.25 3.76
CA PHE A 347 11.85 -10.70 3.55
C PHE A 347 11.51 -11.12 2.11
N GLY A 348 11.19 -10.16 1.23
CA GLY A 348 10.49 -10.45 -0.02
C GLY A 348 11.24 -11.30 -1.02
N ASP A 349 12.57 -11.39 -0.92
CA ASP A 349 13.40 -12.25 -1.78
C ASP A 349 13.28 -13.75 -1.46
N ARG A 350 12.64 -14.11 -0.33
CA ARG A 350 12.38 -15.48 0.15
C ARG A 350 10.95 -15.71 0.62
N THR A 351 10.04 -14.78 0.36
CA THR A 351 8.66 -14.85 0.82
C THR A 351 7.74 -15.62 -0.14
N VAL A 352 6.84 -16.42 0.44
CA VAL A 352 5.64 -16.95 -0.23
C VAL A 352 4.40 -16.42 0.51
N ILE A 353 3.46 -15.81 -0.22
CA ILE A 353 2.28 -15.14 0.34
C ILE A 353 1.01 -15.89 -0.03
N ALA A 354 0.29 -16.35 1.00
CA ALA A 354 -1.12 -16.72 0.92
C ALA A 354 -1.96 -15.50 1.30
N ASN A 355 -2.74 -14.97 0.36
CA ASN A 355 -3.54 -13.77 0.57
C ASN A 355 -5.02 -14.08 0.57
N ALA A 356 -5.73 -13.71 1.64
CA ALA A 356 -7.18 -13.84 1.73
C ALA A 356 -7.86 -12.87 0.76
N THR A 357 -9.04 -13.24 0.28
CA THR A 357 -9.83 -12.33 -0.55
C THR A 357 -10.25 -11.09 0.24
N GLY A 358 -10.02 -9.89 -0.31
CA GLY A 358 -10.28 -8.61 0.36
C GLY A 358 -9.58 -7.47 -0.34
N CYS A 359 -9.48 -6.29 0.29
CA CYS A 359 -8.73 -5.17 -0.31
C CYS A 359 -7.29 -5.58 -0.69
N SER A 360 -6.62 -6.36 0.17
CA SER A 360 -5.28 -6.87 -0.08
C SER A 360 -5.14 -7.74 -1.31
N SER A 361 -6.14 -8.56 -1.66
CA SER A 361 -6.10 -9.30 -2.92
C SER A 361 -6.46 -8.44 -4.13
N ILE A 362 -7.35 -7.45 -3.96
CA ILE A 362 -7.72 -6.54 -5.06
C ILE A 362 -6.53 -5.66 -5.45
N TYR A 363 -5.96 -4.87 -4.55
CA TYR A 363 -4.81 -4.04 -4.94
C TYR A 363 -3.53 -4.87 -5.11
N GLY A 364 -3.49 -6.11 -4.58
CA GLY A 364 -2.34 -7.02 -4.62
C GLY A 364 -2.30 -7.95 -5.84
N GLY A 365 -3.41 -8.12 -6.55
CA GLY A 365 -3.49 -9.09 -7.66
C GLY A 365 -4.61 -8.83 -8.67
N ASN A 366 -5.25 -7.66 -8.68
CA ASN A 366 -6.24 -7.32 -9.71
C ASN A 366 -5.55 -6.97 -11.04
N LEU A 367 -5.76 -7.84 -12.04
CA LEU A 367 -5.26 -7.67 -13.39
C LEU A 367 -5.72 -6.33 -14.02
N PRO A 368 -4.92 -5.74 -14.92
CA PRO A 368 -3.83 -6.37 -15.67
C PRO A 368 -2.47 -6.40 -14.97
N THR A 369 -2.23 -5.65 -13.89
CA THR A 369 -0.90 -5.61 -13.27
C THR A 369 -0.88 -6.07 -11.82
N THR A 370 0.31 -6.43 -11.36
CA THR A 370 0.57 -6.85 -9.99
C THR A 370 1.70 -6.00 -9.39
N PRO A 371 1.56 -5.58 -8.11
CA PRO A 371 2.54 -4.73 -7.42
C PRO A 371 3.73 -5.49 -6.85
N TRP A 372 3.69 -6.83 -6.83
CA TRP A 372 4.76 -7.66 -6.28
C TRP A 372 5.98 -7.60 -7.20
N ALA A 373 7.03 -6.90 -6.80
CA ALA A 373 8.21 -6.69 -7.63
C ALA A 373 9.32 -7.72 -7.38
N LYS A 374 10.40 -7.60 -8.15
CA LYS A 374 11.62 -8.42 -8.03
C LYS A 374 12.81 -7.54 -7.70
N ASN A 375 13.78 -8.09 -6.96
CA ASN A 375 15.09 -7.50 -6.76
C ASN A 375 15.95 -7.65 -8.03
N ALA A 376 17.19 -7.13 -7.99
CA ALA A 376 18.13 -7.19 -9.12
C ALA A 376 18.52 -8.63 -9.54
N GLU A 377 18.34 -9.61 -8.65
CA GLU A 377 18.63 -11.03 -8.88
C GLU A 377 17.40 -11.78 -9.42
N GLY A 378 16.29 -11.08 -9.69
CA GLY A 378 15.04 -11.67 -10.16
C GLY A 378 14.19 -12.35 -9.08
N ARG A 379 14.56 -12.20 -7.80
CA ARG A 379 13.84 -12.77 -6.66
C ARG A 379 12.80 -11.81 -6.11
N GLY A 380 11.64 -12.31 -5.71
CA GLY A 380 10.59 -11.52 -5.10
C GLY A 380 9.47 -12.40 -4.57
N PRO A 381 8.45 -11.82 -3.93
CA PRO A 381 7.39 -12.59 -3.30
C PRO A 381 6.64 -13.45 -4.33
N ALA A 382 6.54 -14.75 -4.07
CA ALA A 382 5.55 -15.60 -4.73
C ALA A 382 4.19 -15.32 -4.07
N TRP A 383 3.18 -14.93 -4.84
CA TRP A 383 1.89 -14.50 -4.30
C TRP A 383 0.76 -15.33 -4.89
N SER A 384 -0.20 -15.72 -4.04
CA SER A 384 -1.42 -16.38 -4.47
C SER A 384 -2.60 -16.02 -3.57
N ASN A 385 -3.78 -15.96 -4.17
CA ASN A 385 -5.05 -15.80 -3.48
C ASN A 385 -5.92 -17.02 -3.81
N SER A 386 -6.20 -17.85 -2.80
CA SER A 386 -7.14 -18.96 -2.90
C SER A 386 -8.57 -18.43 -2.76
N LEU A 387 -9.17 -18.49 -1.57
CA LEU A 387 -10.52 -18.00 -1.31
C LEU A 387 -10.52 -16.95 -0.19
N PHE A 388 -11.71 -16.61 0.31
CA PHE A 388 -11.85 -15.66 1.42
C PHE A 388 -11.70 -16.38 2.77
N GLU A 389 -12.22 -17.59 2.86
CA GLU A 389 -12.41 -18.38 4.06
C GLU A 389 -11.23 -19.28 4.42
N ASP A 390 -10.42 -19.70 3.46
CA ASP A 390 -9.42 -20.78 3.59
C ASP A 390 -7.97 -20.31 3.71
N ASN A 391 -7.74 -19.00 3.81
CA ASN A 391 -6.40 -18.44 3.59
C ASN A 391 -5.36 -18.91 4.62
N ALA A 392 -5.78 -19.18 5.86
CA ALA A 392 -4.86 -19.69 6.87
C ALA A 392 -4.38 -21.10 6.50
N GLU A 393 -5.33 -21.96 6.16
CA GLU A 393 -5.13 -23.34 5.76
C GLU A 393 -4.33 -23.43 4.47
N PHE A 394 -4.59 -22.51 3.53
CA PHE A 394 -3.84 -22.37 2.29
C PHE A 394 -2.38 -22.04 2.55
N GLY A 395 -2.10 -21.06 3.42
CA GLY A 395 -0.74 -20.74 3.87
C GLY A 395 -0.07 -21.88 4.64
N LEU A 396 -0.81 -22.62 5.46
CA LEU A 396 -0.30 -23.83 6.11
C LEU A 396 0.10 -24.90 5.07
N GLY A 397 -0.68 -25.05 4.00
CA GLY A 397 -0.34 -25.92 2.87
C GLY A 397 1.01 -25.57 2.24
N PHE A 398 1.32 -24.28 2.08
CA PHE A 398 2.64 -23.84 1.65
C PHE A 398 3.74 -24.25 2.63
N ARG A 399 3.53 -24.05 3.93
CA ARG A 399 4.50 -24.43 4.97
C ARG A 399 4.79 -25.94 4.97
N LEU A 400 3.75 -26.76 4.93
CA LEU A 400 3.89 -28.23 4.88
C LEU A 400 4.63 -28.69 3.63
N THR A 401 4.34 -28.07 2.48
CA THR A 401 5.03 -28.37 1.23
C THR A 401 6.51 -28.00 1.32
N LEU A 402 6.83 -26.80 1.80
CA LEU A 402 8.21 -26.33 1.97
C LEU A 402 9.00 -27.21 2.95
N ASP A 403 8.37 -27.64 4.05
CA ASP A 403 8.96 -28.58 5.00
C ASP A 403 9.33 -29.90 4.30
N LYS A 404 8.39 -30.50 3.57
CA LYS A 404 8.61 -31.81 2.97
C LYS A 404 9.62 -31.78 1.82
N LEU A 405 9.61 -30.73 1.00
CA LEU A 405 10.59 -30.56 -0.07
C LEU A 405 12.00 -30.29 0.50
N GLY A 406 12.10 -29.53 1.59
CA GLY A 406 13.35 -29.31 2.30
C GLY A 406 13.88 -30.58 2.98
N GLU A 407 13.01 -31.37 3.61
CA GLU A 407 13.35 -32.69 4.18
C GLU A 407 13.89 -33.62 3.09
N TYR A 408 13.18 -33.74 1.97
CA TYR A 408 13.59 -34.60 0.87
C TYR A 408 14.91 -34.14 0.22
N ALA A 409 15.13 -32.83 0.09
CA ALA A 409 16.41 -32.28 -0.38
C ALA A 409 17.57 -32.69 0.55
N ARG A 410 17.38 -32.65 1.88
CA ARG A 410 18.42 -33.06 2.85
C ARG A 410 18.70 -34.55 2.80
N GLU A 411 17.67 -35.39 2.67
CA GLU A 411 17.84 -36.85 2.50
C GLU A 411 18.66 -37.18 1.24
N LEU A 412 18.31 -36.56 0.10
CA LEU A 412 19.04 -36.75 -1.15
C LEU A 412 20.48 -36.23 -1.06
N LEU A 413 20.68 -35.10 -0.37
CA LEU A 413 22.01 -34.52 -0.15
C LEU A 413 22.90 -35.48 0.66
N MET A 414 22.37 -36.08 1.73
CA MET A 414 23.08 -37.11 2.51
C MET A 414 23.38 -38.35 1.67
N ALA A 415 22.42 -38.81 0.87
CA ALA A 415 22.57 -39.99 0.02
C ALA A 415 23.61 -39.81 -1.09
N LEU A 416 23.82 -38.58 -1.55
CA LEU A 416 24.80 -38.21 -2.58
C LEU A 416 26.12 -37.69 -1.99
N ALA A 417 26.28 -37.67 -0.66
CA ALA A 417 27.46 -37.13 0.00
C ALA A 417 28.81 -37.71 -0.49
N PRO A 418 28.94 -39.02 -0.80
CA PRO A 418 30.19 -39.57 -1.33
C PRO A 418 30.62 -38.97 -2.68
N GLN A 419 29.67 -38.41 -3.44
CA GLN A 419 29.90 -37.84 -4.77
C GLN A 419 30.05 -36.31 -4.74
N LEU A 420 29.49 -35.65 -3.73
CA LEU A 420 29.47 -34.19 -3.58
C LEU A 420 30.57 -33.64 -2.66
N GLY A 421 31.15 -34.50 -1.82
CA GLY A 421 32.17 -34.13 -0.84
C GLY A 421 31.55 -33.70 0.50
N SER A 422 32.19 -34.11 1.59
CA SER A 422 31.68 -33.92 2.95
C SER A 422 31.56 -32.45 3.37
N GLN A 423 32.50 -31.60 2.95
CA GLN A 423 32.52 -30.18 3.33
C GLN A 423 31.31 -29.40 2.77
N LEU A 424 30.96 -29.64 1.50
CA LEU A 424 29.82 -28.97 0.87
C LEU A 424 28.50 -29.43 1.51
N VAL A 425 28.37 -30.74 1.74
CA VAL A 425 27.18 -31.34 2.36
C VAL A 425 26.98 -30.83 3.79
N ASP A 426 28.03 -30.87 4.61
CA ASP A 426 27.98 -30.39 6.00
C ASP A 426 27.62 -28.90 6.05
N GLY A 427 28.29 -28.08 5.22
CA GLY A 427 28.01 -26.65 5.13
C GLY A 427 26.59 -26.32 4.68
N LEU A 428 25.95 -27.16 3.85
CA LEU A 428 24.56 -27.00 3.43
C LEU A 428 23.55 -27.41 4.51
N LEU A 429 23.84 -28.48 5.25
CA LEU A 429 22.96 -29.03 6.29
C LEU A 429 22.95 -28.18 7.56
N ASN A 430 24.11 -27.64 7.93
CA ASN A 430 24.34 -26.95 9.20
C ASN A 430 24.49 -25.43 9.06
N ALA A 431 24.09 -24.85 7.93
CA ALA A 431 24.16 -23.42 7.71
C ALA A 431 23.25 -22.62 8.66
N ASP A 432 23.83 -21.65 9.37
CA ASP A 432 23.05 -20.62 10.05
C ASP A 432 22.43 -19.67 9.01
N GLN A 433 21.10 -19.59 9.04
CA GLN A 433 20.29 -18.75 8.14
C GLN A 433 19.44 -17.74 8.94
N SER A 434 19.83 -17.45 10.18
CA SER A 434 19.17 -16.46 11.05
C SER A 434 19.41 -15.01 10.62
N THR A 435 20.42 -14.78 9.77
CA THR A 435 20.80 -13.45 9.25
C THR A 435 20.78 -13.41 7.73
N GLU A 436 20.66 -12.21 7.15
CA GLU A 436 20.73 -12.00 5.69
C GLU A 436 22.07 -12.46 5.11
N THR A 437 23.18 -12.26 5.83
CA THR A 437 24.50 -12.78 5.43
C THR A 437 24.48 -14.31 5.35
N GLY A 438 23.94 -14.99 6.38
CA GLY A 438 23.83 -16.45 6.39
C GLY A 438 22.95 -17.01 5.26
N ILE A 439 21.84 -16.32 4.96
CA ILE A 439 20.97 -16.68 3.81
C ILE A 439 21.72 -16.53 2.49
N ARG A 440 22.52 -15.45 2.31
CA ARG A 440 23.32 -15.24 1.10
C ARG A 440 24.39 -16.32 0.94
N GLU A 441 25.14 -16.61 2.00
CA GLU A 441 26.12 -17.70 1.98
C GLU A 441 25.47 -19.05 1.66
N GLN A 442 24.27 -19.33 2.20
CA GLN A 442 23.55 -20.54 1.85
C GLN A 442 23.16 -20.59 0.38
N ARG A 443 22.79 -19.45 -0.24
CA ARG A 443 22.53 -19.38 -1.69
C ARG A 443 23.77 -19.67 -2.50
N GLU A 444 24.95 -19.19 -2.07
CA GLU A 444 26.23 -19.51 -2.71
C GLU A 444 26.53 -21.01 -2.62
N ARG A 445 26.32 -21.64 -1.46
CA ARG A 445 26.43 -23.10 -1.30
C ARG A 445 25.46 -23.86 -2.19
N VAL A 446 24.21 -23.40 -2.31
CA VAL A 446 23.20 -24.00 -3.20
C VAL A 446 23.57 -23.85 -4.67
N ALA A 447 24.14 -22.71 -5.08
CA ALA A 447 24.66 -22.53 -6.43
C ALA A 447 25.81 -23.50 -6.73
N ALA A 448 26.76 -23.64 -5.78
CA ALA A 448 27.84 -24.61 -5.88
C ALA A 448 27.33 -26.06 -5.94
N LEU A 449 26.30 -26.40 -5.16
CA LEU A 449 25.63 -27.70 -5.22
C LEU A 449 25.04 -27.96 -6.61
N LYS A 450 24.28 -27.01 -7.15
CA LYS A 450 23.67 -27.15 -8.49
C LYS A 450 24.72 -27.36 -9.57
N GLU A 451 25.88 -26.70 -9.46
CA GLU A 451 26.99 -26.91 -10.38
C GLU A 451 27.61 -28.31 -10.22
N ALA A 452 27.89 -28.73 -8.98
CA ALA A 452 28.45 -30.06 -8.69
C ALA A 452 27.55 -31.19 -9.21
N LEU A 453 26.23 -31.04 -9.10
CA LEU A 453 25.25 -32.04 -9.54
C LEU A 453 25.26 -32.30 -11.05
N LYS A 454 25.73 -31.36 -11.88
CA LYS A 454 25.83 -31.58 -13.34
C LYS A 454 26.78 -32.71 -13.71
N GLY A 455 27.79 -32.97 -12.88
CA GLY A 455 28.75 -34.07 -13.06
C GLY A 455 28.30 -35.41 -12.48
N VAL A 456 27.18 -35.44 -11.76
CA VAL A 456 26.72 -36.62 -11.02
C VAL A 456 25.76 -37.44 -11.90
N LYS A 457 26.11 -38.71 -12.16
CA LYS A 457 25.32 -39.62 -13.02
C LYS A 457 24.16 -40.31 -12.30
N ASP A 458 24.10 -40.20 -10.99
CA ASP A 458 23.03 -40.78 -10.18
C ASP A 458 21.68 -40.11 -10.50
N PRO A 459 20.60 -40.84 -10.81
CA PRO A 459 19.29 -40.25 -11.11
C PRO A 459 18.76 -39.34 -9.99
N ARG A 460 19.16 -39.59 -8.74
CA ARG A 460 18.81 -38.76 -7.58
C ARG A 460 19.35 -37.33 -7.69
N ALA A 461 20.42 -37.11 -8.46
CA ALA A 461 21.01 -35.78 -8.64
C ALA A 461 20.06 -34.83 -9.37
N ALA A 462 19.29 -35.32 -10.35
CA ALA A 462 18.29 -34.51 -11.03
C ALA A 462 17.18 -34.06 -10.07
N SER A 463 16.70 -34.96 -9.20
CA SER A 463 15.73 -34.63 -8.15
C SER A 463 16.30 -33.61 -7.16
N LEU A 464 17.55 -33.80 -6.69
CA LEU A 464 18.18 -32.84 -5.78
C LEU A 464 18.38 -31.48 -6.45
N ALA A 465 18.75 -31.43 -7.73
CA ALA A 465 18.92 -30.16 -8.46
C ALA A 465 17.61 -29.36 -8.54
N ALA A 466 16.47 -30.04 -8.74
CA ALA A 466 15.14 -29.42 -8.73
C ALA A 466 14.71 -28.92 -7.33
N LEU A 467 15.23 -29.55 -6.27
CA LEU A 467 14.86 -29.26 -4.89
C LEU A 467 15.87 -28.38 -4.13
N ALA A 468 17.04 -28.13 -4.69
CA ALA A 468 18.15 -27.49 -3.99
C ALA A 468 17.81 -26.09 -3.43
N ASP A 469 16.90 -25.34 -4.07
CA ASP A 469 16.47 -24.03 -3.58
C ASP A 469 15.65 -24.10 -2.27
N TYR A 470 15.11 -25.26 -1.90
CA TYR A 470 14.42 -25.48 -0.62
C TYR A 470 15.38 -25.68 0.57
N LEU A 471 16.69 -25.76 0.33
CA LEU A 471 17.71 -25.70 1.38
C LEU A 471 17.93 -24.27 1.91
N VAL A 472 17.45 -23.26 1.17
CA VAL A 472 17.43 -21.85 1.60
C VAL A 472 16.12 -21.58 2.33
N ARG A 473 16.19 -21.03 3.54
CA ARG A 473 15.04 -20.66 4.37
C ARG A 473 14.03 -19.82 3.58
N LYS A 474 12.75 -20.19 3.68
CA LYS A 474 11.61 -19.48 3.08
C LYS A 474 10.71 -18.95 4.18
N SER A 475 10.13 -17.77 3.95
CA SER A 475 9.19 -17.14 4.88
C SER A 475 7.77 -17.24 4.34
N VAL A 476 6.89 -17.92 5.06
CA VAL A 476 5.47 -18.07 4.70
C VAL A 476 4.69 -16.96 5.38
N TRP A 477 4.04 -16.10 4.58
CA TRP A 477 3.19 -15.03 5.06
C TRP A 477 1.73 -15.25 4.66
N ILE A 478 0.84 -15.16 5.64
CA ILE A 478 -0.60 -15.31 5.50
C ILE A 478 -1.22 -13.93 5.73
N VAL A 479 -1.64 -13.28 4.65
CA VAL A 479 -2.08 -11.89 4.65
C VAL A 479 -3.60 -11.82 4.49
N GLY A 480 -4.28 -11.02 5.29
CA GLY A 480 -5.71 -10.76 5.06
C GLY A 480 -6.26 -9.61 5.92
N GLY A 481 -7.47 -9.16 5.58
CA GLY A 481 -8.17 -8.12 6.34
C GLY A 481 -8.85 -8.66 7.60
N ASP A 482 -9.43 -7.76 8.41
CA ASP A 482 -10.14 -8.16 9.62
C ASP A 482 -11.38 -9.02 9.36
N GLY A 483 -12.08 -8.81 8.24
CA GLY A 483 -13.22 -9.66 7.88
C GLY A 483 -12.86 -11.12 7.61
N TRP A 484 -11.62 -11.39 7.21
CA TRP A 484 -11.13 -12.77 7.14
C TRP A 484 -10.80 -13.27 8.55
N ALA A 485 -9.86 -12.60 9.22
CA ALA A 485 -9.25 -13.10 10.46
C ALA A 485 -10.21 -13.15 11.66
N TYR A 486 -11.15 -12.21 11.75
CA TYR A 486 -12.07 -12.12 12.88
C TYR A 486 -13.34 -12.93 12.64
N ASP A 487 -13.77 -13.06 11.38
CA ASP A 487 -15.06 -13.59 10.98
C ASP A 487 -14.96 -14.92 10.22
N ILE A 488 -14.89 -14.89 8.89
CA ILE A 488 -15.14 -16.08 8.05
C ILE A 488 -14.01 -17.11 8.13
N GLY A 489 -12.75 -16.66 8.16
CA GLY A 489 -11.57 -17.51 8.23
C GLY A 489 -11.03 -17.70 9.64
N PHE A 490 -11.74 -17.25 10.68
CA PHE A 490 -11.25 -17.33 12.05
C PHE A 490 -11.02 -18.77 12.53
N GLY A 491 -11.90 -19.71 12.16
CA GLY A 491 -11.74 -21.12 12.55
C GLY A 491 -10.46 -21.73 11.97
N GLY A 492 -10.18 -21.46 10.70
CA GLY A 492 -8.93 -21.84 10.04
C GLY A 492 -7.72 -21.18 10.64
N LEU A 493 -7.79 -19.86 10.88
CA LEU A 493 -6.72 -19.10 11.51
C LEU A 493 -6.37 -19.65 12.90
N ASP A 494 -7.38 -19.89 13.74
CA ASP A 494 -7.20 -20.47 15.07
C ASP A 494 -6.48 -21.82 14.99
N HIS A 495 -6.93 -22.72 14.10
CA HIS A 495 -6.30 -24.03 13.90
C HIS A 495 -4.84 -23.94 13.44
N VAL A 496 -4.54 -23.02 12.52
CA VAL A 496 -3.19 -22.83 11.99
C VAL A 496 -2.25 -22.26 13.05
N LEU A 497 -2.70 -21.29 13.85
CA LEU A 497 -1.93 -20.80 14.99
C LEU A 497 -1.72 -21.89 16.04
N ALA A 498 -2.72 -22.75 16.29
CA ALA A 498 -2.62 -23.88 17.22
C ALA A 498 -1.70 -25.01 16.73
N SER A 499 -1.33 -25.04 15.44
CA SER A 499 -0.52 -26.11 14.88
C SER A 499 0.95 -26.08 15.32
N GLY A 500 1.42 -24.95 15.86
CA GLY A 500 2.82 -24.74 16.21
C GLY A 500 3.76 -24.60 15.00
N ARG A 501 3.24 -24.59 13.77
CA ARG A 501 4.05 -24.47 12.55
C ARG A 501 4.57 -23.05 12.34
N ASN A 502 5.79 -22.93 11.81
CA ASN A 502 6.41 -21.64 11.50
C ASN A 502 5.72 -20.96 10.30
N VAL A 503 4.74 -20.10 10.60
CA VAL A 503 4.03 -19.25 9.65
C VAL A 503 3.83 -17.86 10.24
N ASN A 504 3.89 -16.83 9.40
CA ASN A 504 3.65 -15.45 9.79
C ASN A 504 2.28 -14.99 9.30
N VAL A 505 1.40 -14.60 10.20
CA VAL A 505 0.08 -14.05 9.87
C VAL A 505 0.10 -12.53 10.01
N LEU A 506 -0.31 -11.82 8.96
CA LEU A 506 -0.51 -10.37 8.96
C LEU A 506 -1.97 -10.02 8.73
N VAL A 507 -2.62 -9.52 9.77
CA VAL A 507 -3.99 -9.02 9.73
C VAL A 507 -3.98 -7.50 9.55
N LEU A 508 -4.48 -7.05 8.41
CA LEU A 508 -4.66 -5.64 8.07
C LEU A 508 -6.03 -5.18 8.59
N ASP A 509 -6.08 -4.75 9.84
CA ASP A 509 -7.33 -4.48 10.54
C ASP A 509 -7.84 -3.06 10.25
N THR A 510 -8.79 -2.97 9.32
CA THR A 510 -9.53 -1.74 9.03
C THR A 510 -10.82 -1.65 9.84
N GLU A 511 -11.11 -2.65 10.66
CA GLU A 511 -12.29 -2.77 11.50
C GLU A 511 -13.63 -2.74 10.74
N VAL A 512 -13.63 -2.98 9.43
CA VAL A 512 -14.80 -3.10 8.56
C VAL A 512 -14.43 -3.92 7.33
N TYR A 513 -15.42 -4.48 6.62
CA TYR A 513 -15.17 -5.09 5.32
C TYR A 513 -15.00 -3.99 4.28
N SER A 514 -13.76 -3.49 4.14
CA SER A 514 -13.44 -2.33 3.29
C SER A 514 -13.87 -2.55 1.84
N ASN A 515 -13.49 -3.69 1.25
CA ASN A 515 -13.66 -3.97 -0.18
C ASN A 515 -15.13 -3.96 -0.63
N THR A 516 -16.01 -4.57 0.16
CA THR A 516 -17.43 -4.75 -0.19
C THR A 516 -18.30 -3.56 0.24
N GLY A 517 -17.67 -2.45 0.65
CA GLY A 517 -18.32 -1.17 0.89
C GLY A 517 -18.68 -0.89 2.36
N GLY A 518 -17.88 -1.40 3.32
CA GLY A 518 -17.92 -1.00 4.72
C GLY A 518 -18.98 -1.70 5.57
N GLN A 519 -19.06 -3.02 5.48
CA GLN A 519 -19.88 -3.86 6.37
C GLN A 519 -19.22 -3.99 7.74
N ALA A 520 -20.04 -4.12 8.79
CA ALA A 520 -19.56 -4.42 10.12
C ALA A 520 -18.91 -5.81 10.16
N SER A 521 -17.78 -5.90 10.86
CA SER A 521 -17.07 -7.13 11.21
C SER A 521 -17.12 -7.36 12.72
N LYS A 522 -16.68 -8.54 13.20
CA LYS A 522 -16.39 -8.71 14.64
C LYS A 522 -15.25 -7.81 15.14
N SER A 523 -14.45 -7.26 14.22
CA SER A 523 -13.41 -6.28 14.50
C SER A 523 -13.92 -4.84 14.62
N THR A 524 -15.12 -4.53 14.12
CA THR A 524 -15.72 -3.19 14.24
C THR A 524 -15.82 -2.77 15.72
N PRO A 525 -15.34 -1.55 16.08
CA PRO A 525 -15.38 -1.06 17.45
C PRO A 525 -16.81 -0.68 17.86
N ARG A 526 -17.03 -0.60 19.17
CA ARG A 526 -18.31 -0.09 19.71
C ARG A 526 -18.57 1.32 19.19
N ALA A 527 -19.85 1.66 18.99
CA ALA A 527 -20.34 2.96 18.50
C ALA A 527 -20.05 3.27 17.03
N ALA A 528 -19.13 2.57 16.36
CA ALA A 528 -18.90 2.77 14.94
C ALA A 528 -20.13 2.33 14.13
N VAL A 529 -20.50 3.16 13.15
CA VAL A 529 -21.54 2.90 12.16
C VAL A 529 -20.91 2.24 10.95
N ALA A 530 -21.52 1.14 10.52
CA ALA A 530 -21.18 0.41 9.31
C ALA A 530 -22.46 -0.23 8.74
N LYS A 531 -22.43 -0.79 7.53
CA LYS A 531 -23.56 -1.60 7.05
C LYS A 531 -23.77 -2.78 8.01
N PHE A 532 -25.03 -3.10 8.30
CA PHE A 532 -25.45 -4.05 9.35
C PHE A 532 -25.15 -3.61 10.81
N ALA A 533 -24.63 -2.38 11.01
CA ALA A 533 -24.48 -1.74 12.33
C ALA A 533 -24.90 -0.26 12.26
N ALA A 534 -26.04 0.03 11.62
CA ALA A 534 -26.49 1.40 11.31
C ALA A 534 -26.75 2.27 12.56
N LYS A 535 -27.10 1.65 13.70
CA LYS A 535 -27.33 2.34 15.00
C LYS A 535 -26.07 2.35 15.90
N GLY A 536 -24.90 2.24 15.28
CA GLY A 536 -23.63 1.99 15.96
C GLY A 536 -23.54 0.56 16.50
N LYS A 537 -22.38 -0.08 16.34
CA LYS A 537 -22.18 -1.42 16.87
C LYS A 537 -22.33 -1.43 18.39
N GLY A 538 -23.25 -2.26 18.88
CA GLY A 538 -23.64 -2.32 20.29
C GLY A 538 -22.73 -3.19 21.17
N LEU A 539 -21.88 -4.03 20.58
CA LEU A 539 -20.98 -4.96 21.28
C LEU A 539 -19.51 -4.53 21.12
N PRO A 540 -18.62 -4.88 22.07
CA PRO A 540 -17.21 -4.55 21.96
C PRO A 540 -16.54 -5.25 20.77
N LYS A 541 -15.37 -4.78 20.38
CA LYS A 541 -14.49 -5.43 19.40
C LYS A 541 -14.05 -6.80 19.95
N LYS A 542 -14.08 -7.86 19.11
CA LYS A 542 -13.49 -9.16 19.45
C LYS A 542 -11.99 -8.99 19.67
N ASP A 543 -11.43 -9.57 20.73
CA ASP A 543 -10.01 -9.43 21.05
C ASP A 543 -9.20 -10.61 20.49
N LEU A 544 -8.90 -10.56 19.19
CA LEU A 544 -8.17 -11.62 18.49
C LEU A 544 -6.78 -11.85 19.09
N GLY A 545 -6.07 -10.77 19.44
CA GLY A 545 -4.73 -10.90 20.01
C GLY A 545 -4.74 -11.57 21.38
N MET A 546 -5.72 -11.25 22.25
CA MET A 546 -5.91 -11.98 23.51
C MET A 546 -6.17 -13.47 23.30
N ILE A 547 -7.04 -13.82 22.34
CA ILE A 547 -7.37 -15.22 22.04
C ILE A 547 -6.11 -15.98 21.60
N ALA A 548 -5.31 -15.39 20.70
CA ALA A 548 -4.06 -16.01 20.24
C ALA A 548 -3.02 -16.14 21.35
N MET A 549 -2.89 -15.13 22.24
CA MET A 549 -1.98 -15.19 23.40
C MET A 549 -2.32 -16.32 24.37
N ALA A 550 -3.58 -16.77 24.41
CA ALA A 550 -4.00 -17.85 25.31
C ALA A 550 -3.34 -19.21 25.01
N TYR A 551 -2.81 -19.42 23.80
CA TYR A 551 -2.04 -20.61 23.46
C TYR A 551 -0.67 -20.66 24.16
N GLY A 552 -0.08 -19.51 24.49
CA GLY A 552 1.23 -19.41 25.15
C GLY A 552 2.44 -19.54 24.22
N TYR A 553 2.33 -20.26 23.11
CA TYR A 553 3.42 -20.48 22.13
C TYR A 553 3.19 -19.73 20.79
N VAL A 554 2.21 -18.83 20.72
CA VAL A 554 1.99 -18.02 19.53
C VAL A 554 2.61 -16.64 19.76
N TYR A 555 3.51 -16.20 18.87
CA TYR A 555 3.98 -14.81 18.90
C TYR A 555 2.82 -13.89 18.47
N VAL A 556 2.51 -12.85 19.25
CA VAL A 556 1.42 -11.93 18.93
C VAL A 556 1.88 -10.48 19.05
N ALA A 557 1.72 -9.68 18.00
CA ALA A 557 1.99 -8.25 18.05
C ALA A 557 0.78 -7.45 17.58
N ARG A 558 0.48 -6.36 18.28
CA ARG A 558 -0.48 -5.35 17.85
C ARG A 558 0.26 -4.06 17.53
N VAL A 559 0.18 -3.63 16.28
CA VAL A 559 1.02 -2.56 15.72
C VAL A 559 0.19 -1.43 15.13
N ALA A 560 0.77 -0.23 15.08
CA ALA A 560 0.21 0.92 14.36
C ALA A 560 1.37 1.83 13.91
N MET A 561 1.66 1.83 12.61
CA MET A 561 2.83 2.51 12.04
C MET A 561 2.82 4.02 12.30
N GLY A 562 1.64 4.65 12.28
CA GLY A 562 1.50 6.09 12.57
C GLY A 562 1.76 6.45 14.04
N ALA A 563 1.63 5.49 14.95
CA ALA A 563 1.93 5.68 16.37
C ALA A 563 3.38 5.35 16.71
N SER A 564 3.90 4.24 16.20
CA SER A 564 5.30 3.82 16.39
C SER A 564 5.79 2.95 15.22
N ASP A 565 6.52 3.58 14.30
CA ASP A 565 7.18 2.92 13.18
C ASP A 565 8.29 1.97 13.65
N GLN A 566 9.03 2.34 14.69
CA GLN A 566 10.08 1.50 15.26
C GLN A 566 9.52 0.24 15.95
N GLN A 567 8.38 0.34 16.65
CA GLN A 567 7.73 -0.83 17.24
C GLN A 567 7.16 -1.76 16.16
N THR A 568 6.59 -1.18 15.11
CA THR A 568 6.11 -1.94 13.94
C THR A 568 7.26 -2.71 13.30
N LEU A 569 8.40 -2.06 13.01
CA LEU A 569 9.58 -2.73 12.45
C LEU A 569 10.07 -3.88 13.35
N ARG A 570 10.17 -3.64 14.66
CA ARG A 570 10.59 -4.67 15.62
C ARG A 570 9.66 -5.88 15.61
N ALA A 571 8.35 -5.66 15.60
CA ALA A 571 7.38 -6.75 15.56
C ALA A 571 7.51 -7.63 14.30
N PHE A 572 7.79 -7.03 13.14
CA PHE A 572 8.02 -7.79 11.90
C PHE A 572 9.30 -8.61 11.97
N LEU A 573 10.38 -8.05 12.50
CA LEU A 573 11.66 -8.74 12.65
C LEU A 573 11.56 -9.90 13.66
N GLU A 574 10.90 -9.68 14.80
CA GLU A 574 10.68 -10.72 15.81
C GLU A 574 9.77 -11.83 15.30
N ALA A 575 8.67 -11.49 14.60
CA ALA A 575 7.75 -12.48 14.05
C ALA A 575 8.43 -13.42 13.03
N ASP A 576 9.19 -12.89 12.06
CA ASP A 576 9.89 -13.72 11.08
C ASP A 576 11.05 -14.52 11.69
N ALA A 577 11.66 -14.03 12.77
CA ALA A 577 12.71 -14.73 13.49
C ALA A 577 12.17 -15.87 14.37
N TYR A 578 10.91 -15.78 14.81
CA TYR A 578 10.30 -16.80 15.65
C TYR A 578 10.07 -18.11 14.88
N GLU A 579 10.61 -19.22 15.37
CA GLU A 579 10.43 -20.56 14.78
C GLU A 579 9.11 -21.20 15.21
N GLY A 580 8.00 -20.50 14.97
CA GLY A 580 6.66 -20.89 15.36
C GLY A 580 5.59 -19.99 14.74
N PRO A 581 4.32 -20.13 15.14
CA PRO A 581 3.24 -19.33 14.61
C PRO A 581 3.32 -17.90 15.13
N SER A 582 3.26 -16.94 14.21
CA SER A 582 3.30 -15.50 14.50
C SER A 582 2.03 -14.81 14.00
N LEU A 583 1.48 -13.88 14.78
CA LEU A 583 0.32 -13.07 14.44
C LEU A 583 0.60 -11.58 14.65
N ILE A 584 0.58 -10.80 13.58
CA ILE A 584 0.65 -9.34 13.62
C ILE A 584 -0.72 -8.76 13.26
N ILE A 585 -1.29 -7.95 14.15
CA ILE A 585 -2.54 -7.21 13.95
C ILE A 585 -2.20 -5.73 13.75
N ALA A 586 -2.33 -5.25 12.52
CA ALA A 586 -1.89 -3.93 12.10
C ALA A 586 -3.07 -2.97 11.92
N TYR A 587 -3.12 -1.89 12.69
CA TYR A 587 -4.14 -0.86 12.50
C TYR A 587 -4.02 -0.21 11.13
N SER A 588 -5.07 -0.36 10.32
CA SER A 588 -5.08 0.04 8.92
C SER A 588 -6.22 1.05 8.69
N HIS A 589 -5.90 2.34 8.82
CA HIS A 589 -6.87 3.40 8.54
C HIS A 589 -7.41 3.29 7.09
N CYS A 590 -8.69 3.60 6.90
CA CYS A 590 -9.40 3.36 5.64
C CYS A 590 -10.34 4.53 5.29
N ILE A 591 -10.61 4.71 4.00
CA ILE A 591 -11.62 5.67 3.51
C ILE A 591 -13.00 5.41 4.12
N ALA A 592 -13.29 4.16 4.48
CA ALA A 592 -14.55 3.76 5.14
C ALA A 592 -14.71 4.35 6.55
N HIS A 593 -13.62 4.82 7.18
CA HIS A 593 -13.68 5.55 8.45
C HIS A 593 -14.22 6.97 8.23
N GLY A 594 -14.11 7.50 7.00
CA GLY A 594 -14.51 8.84 6.65
C GLY A 594 -13.65 9.89 7.33
N ILE A 595 -12.33 9.71 7.22
CA ILE A 595 -11.28 10.62 7.67
C ILE A 595 -10.60 11.29 6.47
N ASP A 596 -9.86 12.37 6.71
CA ASP A 596 -8.89 12.85 5.74
C ASP A 596 -7.71 11.87 5.70
N MET A 597 -7.52 11.18 4.57
CA MET A 597 -6.47 10.18 4.40
C MET A 597 -5.06 10.79 4.53
N ARG A 598 -4.89 12.10 4.31
CA ARG A 598 -3.62 12.80 4.62
C ARG A 598 -3.27 12.72 6.10
N LYS A 599 -4.27 12.65 6.97
CA LYS A 599 -4.13 12.60 8.44
C LYS A 599 -4.24 11.18 9.00
N GLY A 600 -4.17 10.18 8.13
CA GLY A 600 -4.27 8.77 8.51
C GLY A 600 -3.30 8.37 9.64
N LEU A 601 -2.04 8.79 9.55
CA LEU A 601 -1.01 8.47 10.56
C LEU A 601 -1.29 9.12 11.91
N ASP A 602 -1.71 10.39 11.91
CA ASP A 602 -2.13 11.11 13.12
C ASP A 602 -3.31 10.39 13.79
N GLN A 603 -4.26 9.91 12.98
CA GLN A 603 -5.41 9.15 13.48
C GLN A 603 -4.99 7.81 14.09
N GLN A 604 -4.00 7.10 13.52
CA GLN A 604 -3.45 5.89 14.17
C GLN A 604 -2.82 6.24 15.53
N LYS A 605 -2.09 7.35 15.61
CA LYS A 605 -1.48 7.82 16.86
C LYS A 605 -2.54 8.17 17.91
N LEU A 606 -3.65 8.81 17.51
CA LEU A 606 -4.79 9.06 18.40
C LEU A 606 -5.47 7.77 18.85
N ALA A 607 -5.59 6.76 17.98
CA ALA A 607 -6.13 5.45 18.35
C ALA A 607 -5.29 4.78 19.46
N VAL A 608 -3.96 4.88 19.37
CA VAL A 608 -3.07 4.39 20.43
C VAL A 608 -3.17 5.23 21.70
N ASN A 609 -3.07 6.56 21.59
CA ASN A 609 -3.10 7.46 22.74
C ASN A 609 -4.44 7.43 23.49
N SER A 610 -5.54 7.05 22.83
CA SER A 610 -6.84 6.87 23.50
C SER A 610 -7.04 5.50 24.14
N GLY A 611 -6.11 4.56 23.98
CA GLY A 611 -6.21 3.20 24.50
C GLY A 611 -7.19 2.29 23.76
N ILE A 612 -7.84 2.76 22.69
CA ILE A 612 -8.67 1.89 21.83
C ILE A 612 -7.80 0.91 21.04
N TRP A 613 -6.54 1.27 20.79
CA TRP A 613 -5.54 0.44 20.11
C TRP A 613 -4.22 0.36 20.90
N PRO A 614 -4.15 -0.37 22.03
CA PRO A 614 -2.88 -0.56 22.74
C PRO A 614 -1.85 -1.26 21.85
N LEU A 615 -0.59 -0.84 21.93
CA LEU A 615 0.52 -1.50 21.25
C LEU A 615 1.18 -2.49 22.21
N TYR A 616 1.39 -3.71 21.76
CA TYR A 616 2.06 -4.74 22.55
C TYR A 616 2.70 -5.79 21.65
N ARG A 617 3.59 -6.57 22.25
CA ARG A 617 4.17 -7.80 21.71
C ARG A 617 4.12 -8.87 22.80
N TYR A 618 3.66 -10.06 22.44
CA TYR A 618 3.73 -11.27 23.22
C TYR A 618 4.78 -12.15 22.55
N ASN A 619 5.93 -12.33 23.20
CA ASN A 619 7.04 -13.12 22.66
C ASN A 619 7.25 -14.37 23.53
N PRO A 620 6.84 -15.56 23.06
CA PRO A 620 6.99 -16.82 23.79
C PRO A 620 8.44 -17.14 24.18
N MET A 621 9.43 -16.68 23.43
CA MET A 621 10.85 -16.93 23.71
C MET A 621 11.29 -16.35 25.07
N LEU A 622 10.60 -15.33 25.57
CA LEU A 622 10.90 -14.72 26.88
C LEU A 622 10.52 -15.64 28.05
N ILE A 623 9.60 -16.60 27.83
CA ILE A 623 9.18 -17.56 28.87
C ILE A 623 10.36 -18.44 29.27
N GLU A 624 11.15 -18.90 28.29
CA GLU A 624 12.36 -19.70 28.51
C GLU A 624 13.44 -18.93 29.28
N GLU A 625 13.45 -17.60 29.16
CA GLU A 625 14.32 -16.70 29.93
C GLU A 625 13.76 -16.35 31.33
N GLY A 626 12.64 -16.93 31.76
CA GLY A 626 11.95 -16.57 33.00
C GLY A 626 11.40 -15.14 33.01
N LYS A 627 11.11 -14.57 31.83
CA LYS A 627 10.56 -13.22 31.67
C LYS A 627 9.10 -13.29 31.24
N ASN A 628 8.35 -12.23 31.55
CA ASN A 628 6.98 -12.12 31.06
C ASN A 628 6.97 -11.95 29.53
N PRO A 629 6.26 -12.82 28.78
CA PRO A 629 6.19 -12.72 27.33
C PRO A 629 5.46 -11.48 26.83
N LEU A 630 4.52 -10.92 27.62
CA LEU A 630 3.74 -9.73 27.23
C LEU A 630 4.48 -8.44 27.57
N ILE A 631 4.90 -7.73 26.53
CA ILE A 631 5.47 -6.39 26.59
C ILE A 631 4.46 -5.39 26.03
N ILE A 632 3.99 -4.47 26.88
CA ILE A 632 3.16 -3.34 26.44
C ILE A 632 4.09 -2.21 25.95
N ASP A 633 4.00 -1.88 24.66
CA ASP A 633 4.85 -0.88 24.01
C ASP A 633 4.19 0.52 23.97
N SER A 634 2.87 0.62 24.17
CA SER A 634 2.18 1.91 24.30
C SER A 634 2.18 2.45 25.73
N LYS A 635 2.14 3.77 25.88
CA LYS A 635 1.97 4.42 27.20
C LYS A 635 0.53 4.28 27.70
N ASP A 636 0.30 4.62 28.98
CA ASP A 636 -1.05 4.76 29.51
C ASP A 636 -1.90 5.69 28.62
N PRO A 637 -3.20 5.39 28.42
CA PRO A 637 -4.11 6.24 27.64
C PRO A 637 -4.09 7.68 28.16
N SER A 638 -3.87 8.63 27.25
CA SER A 638 -3.70 10.06 27.56
C SER A 638 -4.71 10.96 26.84
N VAL A 639 -5.61 10.39 26.03
CA VAL A 639 -6.63 11.08 25.23
C VAL A 639 -7.98 10.40 25.45
N ASP A 640 -9.07 11.15 25.53
CA ASP A 640 -10.40 10.50 25.61
C ASP A 640 -10.75 9.82 24.28
N ILE A 641 -11.36 8.63 24.34
CA ILE A 641 -11.78 7.88 23.14
C ILE A 641 -12.70 8.70 22.23
N GLN A 642 -13.47 9.64 22.77
CA GLN A 642 -14.34 10.53 22.00
C GLN A 642 -13.55 11.45 21.07
N GLU A 643 -12.39 11.96 21.51
CA GLU A 643 -11.53 12.83 20.70
C GLU A 643 -10.97 12.09 19.47
N TYR A 644 -10.61 10.82 19.64
CA TYR A 644 -10.26 9.93 18.52
C TYR A 644 -11.48 9.67 17.62
N ALA A 645 -12.59 9.22 18.21
CA ALA A 645 -13.75 8.73 17.48
C ALA A 645 -14.41 9.83 16.64
N TYR A 646 -14.53 11.04 17.17
CA TYR A 646 -15.24 12.14 16.49
C TYR A 646 -14.41 12.83 15.41
N ASN A 647 -13.16 12.42 15.18
CA ASN A 647 -12.45 12.75 13.94
C ASN A 647 -12.99 11.95 12.74
N GLU A 648 -13.68 10.84 12.98
CA GLU A 648 -14.14 9.94 11.93
C GLU A 648 -15.64 10.05 11.69
N THR A 649 -16.02 10.07 10.42
CA THR A 649 -17.43 10.18 10.02
C THR A 649 -18.24 8.95 10.48
N ARG A 650 -17.63 7.77 10.55
CA ARG A 650 -18.29 6.54 11.04
C ARG A 650 -18.80 6.62 12.49
N TYR A 651 -18.33 7.58 13.30
CA TYR A 651 -18.90 7.85 14.63
C TYR A 651 -19.81 9.08 14.63
N ARG A 652 -19.40 10.17 13.97
CA ARG A 652 -20.18 11.42 13.91
C ARG A 652 -21.58 11.24 13.31
N MET A 653 -21.73 10.33 12.34
CA MET A 653 -23.03 10.03 11.75
C MET A 653 -24.03 9.48 12.77
N LEU A 654 -23.56 8.75 13.79
CA LEU A 654 -24.45 8.29 14.86
C LEU A 654 -24.91 9.45 15.73
N VAL A 655 -24.02 10.36 16.10
CA VAL A 655 -24.36 11.57 16.88
C VAL A 655 -25.44 12.38 16.16
N GLN A 656 -25.33 12.54 14.83
CA GLN A 656 -26.31 13.27 14.03
C GLN A 656 -27.66 12.55 13.91
N ALA A 657 -27.67 11.21 13.95
CA ALA A 657 -28.88 10.42 13.75
C ALA A 657 -29.61 10.11 15.07
N ASP A 658 -28.87 9.88 16.15
CA ASP A 658 -29.35 9.46 17.47
C ASP A 658 -28.29 9.79 18.54
N GLU A 659 -28.30 11.03 19.02
CA GLU A 659 -27.33 11.55 19.99
C GLU A 659 -27.32 10.77 21.30
N ALA A 660 -28.51 10.45 21.85
CA ALA A 660 -28.64 9.70 23.10
C ALA A 660 -28.01 8.29 22.98
N ARG A 661 -28.21 7.62 21.84
CA ARG A 661 -27.54 6.34 21.57
C ARG A 661 -26.03 6.51 21.43
N ALA A 662 -25.57 7.56 20.76
CA ALA A 662 -24.15 7.85 20.60
C ALA A 662 -23.45 8.04 21.95
N GLU A 663 -24.03 8.85 22.84
CA GLU A 663 -23.53 9.09 24.20
C GLU A 663 -23.48 7.80 25.02
N GLN A 664 -24.56 7.01 24.98
CA GLN A 664 -24.63 5.72 25.67
C GLN A 664 -23.51 4.78 25.21
N LEU A 665 -23.33 4.62 23.89
CA LEU A 665 -22.30 3.73 23.35
C LEU A 665 -20.89 4.25 23.60
N MET A 666 -20.69 5.57 23.62
CA MET A 666 -19.38 6.16 23.94
C MET A 666 -18.99 5.93 25.40
N LYS A 667 -19.96 6.00 26.33
CA LYS A 667 -19.74 5.61 27.74
C LYS A 667 -19.26 4.16 27.84
N TYR A 668 -19.93 3.23 27.16
CA TYR A 668 -19.50 1.84 27.15
C TYR A 668 -18.14 1.64 26.46
N ALA A 669 -17.82 2.43 25.44
CA ALA A 669 -16.52 2.37 24.78
C ALA A 669 -15.38 2.80 25.71
N ARG A 670 -15.58 3.84 26.54
CA ARG A 670 -14.64 4.22 27.61
C ARG A 670 -14.44 3.09 28.62
N GLU A 671 -15.52 2.42 29.01
CA GLU A 671 -15.44 1.27 29.92
C GLU A 671 -14.68 0.10 29.31
N ASP A 672 -14.90 -0.21 28.03
CA ASP A 672 -14.19 -1.27 27.30
C ASP A 672 -12.67 -0.99 27.26
N VAL A 673 -12.27 0.25 26.93
CA VAL A 673 -10.87 0.69 26.93
C VAL A 673 -10.25 0.49 28.31
N ARG A 674 -10.90 1.00 29.36
CA ARG A 674 -10.39 0.89 30.74
C ARG A 674 -10.24 -0.57 31.17
N LYS A 675 -11.25 -1.41 30.92
CA LYS A 675 -11.22 -2.84 31.28
C LYS A 675 -10.10 -3.58 30.58
N ARG A 676 -9.97 -3.41 29.25
CA ARG A 676 -8.92 -4.07 28.47
C ARG A 676 -7.52 -3.59 28.86
N TRP A 677 -7.35 -2.29 29.06
CA TRP A 677 -6.06 -1.73 29.48
C TRP A 677 -5.62 -2.29 30.85
N ASN A 678 -6.54 -2.32 31.83
CA ASN A 678 -6.24 -2.89 33.14
C ASN A 678 -5.89 -4.38 33.06
N LEU A 679 -6.63 -5.15 32.25
CA LEU A 679 -6.36 -6.57 32.04
C LEU A 679 -4.95 -6.80 31.47
N TYR A 680 -4.58 -6.10 30.40
CA TYR A 680 -3.24 -6.23 29.83
C TYR A 680 -2.14 -5.79 30.80
N LYS A 681 -2.36 -4.72 31.58
CA LYS A 681 -1.40 -4.30 32.61
C LYS A 681 -1.21 -5.37 33.69
N GLN A 682 -2.30 -6.03 34.11
CA GLN A 682 -2.21 -7.15 35.04
C GLN A 682 -1.44 -8.31 34.43
N MET A 683 -1.73 -8.68 33.18
CA MET A 683 -1.03 -9.75 32.47
C MET A 683 0.47 -9.45 32.33
N ALA A 684 0.85 -8.23 31.95
CA ALA A 684 2.24 -7.81 31.82
C ALA A 684 2.97 -7.69 33.17
N ALA A 685 2.24 -7.71 34.29
CA ALA A 685 2.79 -7.70 35.64
C ALA A 685 2.86 -9.11 36.27
N ILE A 686 2.35 -10.15 35.60
CA ILE A 686 2.48 -11.55 36.06
C ILE A 686 3.96 -11.91 36.14
N GLN A 687 4.38 -12.52 37.25
CA GLN A 687 5.72 -13.05 37.41
C GLN A 687 5.80 -14.44 36.79
N TYR A 688 6.77 -14.62 35.88
CA TYR A 688 7.15 -15.93 35.35
C TYR A 688 8.35 -16.38 36.16
N ASN A 689 8.14 -17.20 37.18
CA ASN A 689 9.26 -17.81 37.89
C ASN A 689 9.82 -18.89 36.97
N GLY A 690 11.02 -18.67 36.42
CA GLY A 690 11.72 -19.68 35.62
C GLY A 690 11.85 -20.99 36.41
N HIS A 691 12.05 -22.10 35.69
CA HIS A 691 12.16 -23.46 36.25
C HIS A 691 13.37 -23.73 37.17
N ASP A 692 13.95 -22.71 37.80
CA ASP A 692 15.04 -22.84 38.76
C ASP A 692 14.54 -22.55 40.19
N GLN A 693 13.86 -23.53 40.80
CA GLN A 693 13.82 -23.69 42.26
C GLN A 693 13.19 -24.99 42.77
N GLU A 694 13.42 -26.14 42.12
CA GLU A 694 13.18 -27.45 42.75
C GLU A 694 13.95 -28.56 42.01
N GLU A 695 15.25 -28.65 42.26
CA GLU A 695 16.03 -29.92 42.31
C GLU A 695 17.25 -29.78 43.23
#